data_AF-A0A5P2BJ11-F1
#
_entry.id   AF-A0A5P2BJ11-F1
#
_cell.length_a   1.000
_cell.length_b   1.000
_cell.length_c   1.000
_cell.angle_alpha   90.00
_cell.angle_beta   90.00
_cell.angle_gamma   90.00
#
_symmetry.space_group_name_H-M   'P 1'
#
loop_
_entity.id
_entity.type
_entity.pdbx_description
1 polymer ?
#
loop_
_entity_poly.entity_id
_entity_poly.type
_entity_poly.pdbx_seq_one_letter_code
_entity_poly.pdbx_strand_id
1 'polypeptide(L)'
;MEGYVLGPVRAEGDGGRRVVEGSKVAALFALLVTSPGCRCNRKEIAEALWEGDEDVRGRVDRVVADLRKRLGQESVPHSGKSGYCTLRVPVGDVDLLRFREKVKQAEGLTCKAQFELLGAALEEWDGEDEPLHGLSETGLHLRREELRAELMAAVHARLDAAYKSREVKWLREETEKWFERAPELPQIFRFYLLAHADMPESRFERLIKKWEKRNGKADVDVQSAIDQVRGEGRRPGGVLLPPVPDQLPGGRRKPIGQDELIGDLFEAVCEEQDAGNMALVLISGMAGVGKTTVAENLAGRLRERFPDGVLRGELNGFTDGDVRPAEPDEILDGFLAALPPYTTVTGTESKSNALRSALAHRSVLIVLDDALSAQQVLPLLPGDGTCAVIVTSRNDLLRLRSERRVLFRKMEPLHEADALEVLQEKVSAEDRAKHAVPFSKLVHLCGRLPLALVVVARLLEVGARPLHTLPALVREMEKELERTKLDTLDLPEHELSVRAALNCSVRVLNKEARLLLWQLAVHPGPSASWEAVMDLGRAVDEGTRTDRALVDLVAANLVEHHGDRYGLHDLVRAFALRHVRPVPDGENAKIERATVRQVLAHQLHNVRACDRVLDRERTLPTGEPGAVRVIDPADLAEAMAFLDEEYATVQRGVHLAINRRIDQYTWLLPMALVIYQWRRRLLDDARQNLRYAAEAAETVARPVDCAMVYRSLAGTHWRLGEYDLAVGNLRRAVRLSEEDHSTEGRLSLAHTLHRLGLTLRKQGDRTGAEEALGRALELCRELSDRVGEAAVLNVLGAIDFDRGEHEQALRRCADALGVVKRTTERSGLADVLFTLAKVHLARAERDEAITLYRQASEIYREQENWPNEEKVRMLFADVLVSADDTDGAVRELERAIVLRELMGGEGVREVRERLEGLR
;
A
#
# COMPACT_ATOMS: atom_id res chain seq x y z
N MET A 1 68.86 28.06 -9.43
CA MET A 1 69.22 27.19 -8.27
C MET A 1 69.30 25.75 -8.74
N GLU A 2 70.17 24.92 -8.18
CA GLU A 2 70.23 23.49 -8.52
C GLU A 2 70.29 22.64 -7.25
N GLY A 3 69.40 21.66 -7.12
CA GLY A 3 69.21 20.86 -5.90
C GLY A 3 69.18 19.36 -6.16
N TYR A 4 69.78 18.60 -5.24
CA TYR A 4 69.88 17.15 -5.29
C TYR A 4 69.49 16.54 -3.95
N VAL A 5 68.53 15.62 -3.95
CA VAL A 5 68.03 14.88 -2.78
C VAL A 5 67.85 13.38 -3.03
N LEU A 6 67.91 12.93 -4.29
CA LEU A 6 67.82 11.51 -4.67
C LEU A 6 69.12 10.73 -4.46
N GLY A 7 70.19 11.42 -4.04
CA GLY A 7 71.47 10.88 -3.61
C GLY A 7 72.07 11.78 -2.51
N PRO A 8 73.37 12.15 -2.58
CA PRO A 8 73.97 13.09 -1.61
C PRO A 8 73.28 14.47 -1.61
N VAL A 9 72.82 14.91 -0.42
CA VAL A 9 72.00 16.12 -0.30
C VAL A 9 72.84 17.38 -0.48
N ARG A 10 72.65 18.06 -1.61
CA ARG A 10 73.33 19.32 -1.95
C ARG A 10 72.39 20.29 -2.65
N ALA A 11 72.59 21.58 -2.41
CA ALA A 11 71.87 22.62 -3.15
C ALA A 11 72.75 23.85 -3.36
N GLU A 12 72.71 24.44 -4.55
CA GLU A 12 73.45 25.64 -4.91
C GLU A 12 72.48 26.77 -5.31
N GLY A 13 72.52 27.87 -4.55
CA GLY A 13 71.75 29.08 -4.86
C GLY A 13 72.46 29.97 -5.88
N ASP A 14 71.73 30.90 -6.49
CA ASP A 14 72.20 31.73 -7.63
C ASP A 14 73.42 32.63 -7.32
N GLY A 15 73.80 32.75 -6.04
CA GLY A 15 75.01 33.45 -5.58
C GLY A 15 76.23 32.56 -5.30
N GLY A 16 76.25 31.31 -5.78
CA GLY A 16 77.38 30.37 -5.62
C GLY A 16 77.60 29.83 -4.20
N ARG A 17 76.63 30.03 -3.30
CA ARG A 17 76.68 29.53 -1.92
C ARG A 17 76.03 28.16 -1.83
N ARG A 18 76.78 27.19 -1.31
CA ARG A 18 76.36 25.79 -1.24
C ARG A 18 75.74 25.42 0.10
N VAL A 19 74.66 24.65 0.02
CA VAL A 19 74.17 23.78 1.08
C VAL A 19 74.92 22.47 0.89
N VAL A 20 75.74 22.11 1.88
CA VAL A 20 76.63 20.94 1.86
C VAL A 20 76.09 19.91 2.86
N GLU A 21 76.32 18.64 2.54
CA GLU A 21 75.94 17.44 3.29
C GLU A 21 76.23 17.53 4.81
N GLY A 22 75.43 16.84 5.62
CA GLY A 22 75.61 16.75 7.08
C GLY A 22 75.20 17.98 7.91
N SER A 23 74.64 19.02 7.30
CA SER A 23 74.18 20.22 8.02
C SER A 23 72.65 20.23 8.26
N LYS A 24 72.20 20.82 9.38
CA LYS A 24 70.76 21.04 9.65
C LYS A 24 70.06 21.86 8.55
N VAL A 25 70.81 22.67 7.81
CA VAL A 25 70.31 23.43 6.65
C VAL A 25 70.05 22.50 5.46
N ALA A 26 70.91 21.50 5.23
CA ALA A 26 70.70 20.46 4.22
C ALA A 26 69.51 19.56 4.56
N ALA A 27 69.36 19.18 5.83
CA ALA A 27 68.20 18.42 6.28
C ALA A 27 66.88 19.20 6.18
N LEU A 28 66.87 20.51 6.45
CA LEU A 28 65.69 21.35 6.19
C LEU A 28 65.36 21.44 4.68
N PHE A 29 66.37 21.58 3.82
CA PHE A 29 66.18 21.59 2.37
C PHE A 29 65.55 20.27 1.88
N ALA A 30 66.12 19.14 2.31
CA ALA A 30 65.58 17.80 2.02
C ALA A 30 64.13 17.64 2.50
N LEU A 31 63.82 18.08 3.73
CA LEU A 31 62.48 18.02 4.30
C LEU A 31 61.47 18.84 3.48
N LEU A 32 61.85 20.05 3.06
CA LEU A 32 60.99 20.90 2.24
C LEU A 32 60.74 20.27 0.87
N VAL A 33 61.78 19.83 0.16
CA VAL A 33 61.66 19.23 -1.18
C VAL A 33 60.80 17.96 -1.16
N THR A 34 60.93 17.13 -0.13
CA THR A 34 60.16 15.88 0.00
C THR A 34 58.71 16.11 0.44
N SER A 35 58.39 17.27 1.01
CA SER A 35 57.05 17.55 1.54
C SER A 35 56.08 18.09 0.47
N PRO A 36 54.77 17.79 0.57
CA PRO A 36 53.78 18.21 -0.43
C PRO A 36 53.76 19.72 -0.65
N GLY A 37 53.93 20.15 -1.90
CA GLY A 37 53.96 21.58 -2.27
C GLY A 37 55.19 22.33 -1.77
N CYS A 38 56.28 21.60 -1.48
CA CYS A 38 57.54 22.13 -0.98
C CYS A 38 57.42 23.04 0.26
N ARG A 39 56.48 22.69 1.16
CA ARG A 39 56.14 23.48 2.34
C ARG A 39 56.03 22.62 3.59
N CYS A 40 56.51 23.15 4.72
CA CYS A 40 56.38 22.53 6.05
C CYS A 40 56.05 23.60 7.08
N ASN A 41 55.26 23.26 8.10
CA ASN A 41 55.07 24.13 9.25
C ASN A 41 56.25 24.02 10.23
N ARG A 42 56.36 24.98 11.16
CA ARG A 42 57.46 25.01 12.14
C ARG A 42 57.51 23.79 13.06
N LYS A 43 56.37 23.13 13.31
CA LYS A 43 56.28 21.96 14.18
C LYS A 43 56.87 20.72 13.49
N GLU A 44 56.52 20.49 12.23
CA GLU A 44 57.09 19.43 11.38
C GLU A 44 58.60 19.57 11.21
N ILE A 45 59.08 20.81 11.05
CA ILE A 45 60.51 21.13 10.98
C ILE A 45 61.19 20.76 12.30
N ALA A 46 60.60 21.12 13.44
CA ALA A 46 61.17 20.81 14.76
C ALA A 46 61.23 19.30 15.00
N GLU A 47 60.15 18.59 14.69
CA GLU A 47 60.03 17.13 14.87
C GLU A 47 61.02 16.37 13.98
N ALA A 48 61.15 16.74 12.70
CA ALA A 48 62.02 16.01 11.78
C ALA A 48 63.52 16.23 12.03
N LEU A 49 63.92 17.41 12.52
CA LEU A 49 65.34 17.79 12.68
C LEU A 49 65.88 17.60 14.10
N TRP A 50 65.05 17.63 15.15
CA TRP A 50 65.48 17.61 16.55
C TRP A 50 64.58 16.74 17.46
N GLU A 51 64.18 15.56 17.00
CA GLU A 51 63.32 14.61 17.74
C GLU A 51 63.53 14.63 19.27
N GLY A 52 62.46 14.95 20.02
CA GLY A 52 62.44 14.87 21.50
C GLY A 52 62.96 16.09 22.27
N ASP A 53 63.29 17.20 21.62
CA ASP A 53 63.77 18.42 22.28
C ASP A 53 62.62 19.45 22.48
N GLU A 54 62.37 19.91 23.71
CA GLU A 54 61.21 20.75 24.04
C GLU A 54 61.41 22.26 23.71
N ASP A 55 62.64 22.74 23.50
CA ASP A 55 62.93 24.17 23.28
C ASP A 55 63.65 24.46 21.95
N VAL A 56 62.95 24.23 20.84
CA VAL A 56 63.53 24.27 19.48
C VAL A 56 63.11 25.50 18.66
N ARG A 57 62.19 26.33 19.16
CA ARG A 57 61.58 27.44 18.37
C ARG A 57 62.60 28.43 17.81
N GLY A 58 63.55 28.88 18.65
CA GLY A 58 64.60 29.81 18.22
C GLY A 58 65.64 29.19 17.27
N ARG A 59 65.82 27.86 17.34
CA ARG A 59 66.72 27.10 16.46
C ARG A 59 66.13 26.90 15.07
N VAL A 60 64.82 26.61 14.98
CA VAL A 60 64.09 26.53 13.70
C VAL A 60 64.20 27.84 12.94
N ASP A 61 63.97 28.98 13.59
CA ASP A 61 64.05 30.29 12.95
C ASP A 61 65.46 30.63 12.43
N ARG A 62 66.50 30.21 13.15
CA ARG A 62 67.90 30.36 12.70
C ARG A 62 68.20 29.51 11.47
N VAL A 63 67.79 28.23 11.45
CA VAL A 63 68.05 27.34 10.31
C VAL A 63 67.26 27.77 9.06
N VAL A 64 66.03 28.27 9.24
CA VAL A 64 65.25 28.87 8.13
C VAL A 64 65.92 30.13 7.60
N ALA A 65 66.42 31.01 8.49
CA ALA A 65 67.15 32.21 8.09
C ALA A 65 68.46 31.87 7.35
N ASP A 66 69.18 30.84 7.80
CA ASP A 66 70.42 30.37 7.16
C ASP A 66 70.16 29.73 5.80
N LEU A 67 69.09 28.93 5.66
CA LEU A 67 68.66 28.40 4.36
C LEU A 67 68.33 29.54 3.39
N ARG A 68 67.58 30.54 3.86
CA ARG A 68 67.22 31.73 3.09
C ARG A 68 68.44 32.57 2.68
N LYS A 69 69.46 32.65 3.53
CA LYS A 69 70.73 33.35 3.23
C LYS A 69 71.58 32.63 2.19
N ARG A 70 71.49 31.29 2.12
CA ARG A 70 72.24 30.46 1.17
C ARG A 70 71.55 30.37 -0.20
N LEU A 71 70.24 30.16 -0.22
CA LEU A 71 69.47 29.92 -1.45
C LEU A 71 68.83 31.18 -2.04
N GLY A 72 68.79 32.29 -1.29
CA GLY A 72 68.18 33.55 -1.73
C GLY A 72 66.78 33.77 -1.17
N GLN A 73 66.38 35.04 -1.11
CA GLN A 73 65.09 35.44 -0.54
C GLN A 73 63.89 35.13 -1.45
N GLU A 74 64.11 34.95 -2.75
CA GLU A 74 63.08 34.57 -3.72
C GLU A 74 62.76 33.08 -3.63
N SER A 75 63.78 32.24 -3.52
CA SER A 75 63.66 30.78 -3.37
C SER A 75 63.09 30.37 -2.01
N VAL A 76 63.38 31.13 -0.95
CA VAL A 76 62.81 30.93 0.38
C VAL A 76 62.14 32.23 0.84
N PRO A 77 60.86 32.47 0.47
CA PRO A 77 60.14 33.66 0.89
C PRO A 77 59.96 33.72 2.40
N HIS A 78 59.75 34.91 2.95
CA HIS A 78 59.49 35.04 4.38
C HIS A 78 58.17 34.34 4.74
N SER A 79 58.22 33.47 5.75
CA SER A 79 57.05 32.94 6.43
C SER A 79 56.28 34.11 7.04
N GLY A 80 55.26 34.63 6.35
CA GLY A 80 54.36 35.65 6.92
C GLY A 80 53.52 35.09 8.09
N LYS A 81 52.32 35.64 8.32
CA LYS A 81 51.37 35.15 9.35
C LYS A 81 50.94 33.69 9.18
N SER A 82 51.30 33.02 8.08
CA SER A 82 50.91 31.64 7.77
C SER A 82 51.64 30.58 8.61
N GLY A 83 52.82 30.86 9.15
CA GLY A 83 53.57 29.91 9.98
C GLY A 83 54.25 28.75 9.21
N TYR A 84 54.27 28.78 7.88
CA TYR A 84 54.91 27.78 7.02
C TYR A 84 56.24 28.29 6.46
N CYS A 85 57.24 27.42 6.42
CA CYS A 85 58.42 27.58 5.57
C CYS A 85 58.10 26.97 4.19
N THR A 86 58.42 27.67 3.12
CA THR A 86 58.15 27.23 1.74
C THR A 86 59.38 27.42 0.89
N LEU A 87 59.68 26.43 0.06
CA LEU A 87 60.71 26.48 -0.96
C LEU A 87 60.02 26.69 -2.32
N ARG A 88 60.35 27.79 -3.01
CA ARG A 88 59.89 28.10 -4.36
C ARG A 88 61.01 27.81 -5.34
N VAL A 89 60.90 26.69 -6.03
CA VAL A 89 61.85 26.27 -7.06
C VAL A 89 61.07 25.75 -8.27
N PRO A 90 61.51 26.07 -9.51
CA PRO A 90 61.01 25.40 -10.70
C PRO A 90 61.18 23.87 -10.60
N VAL A 91 60.25 23.14 -11.20
CA VAL A 91 60.29 21.66 -11.23
C VAL A 91 61.59 21.14 -11.87
N GLY A 92 62.17 21.90 -12.81
CA GLY A 92 63.43 21.58 -13.48
C GLY A 92 64.69 21.69 -12.62
N ASP A 93 64.63 22.38 -11.48
CA ASP A 93 65.82 22.76 -10.71
C ASP A 93 66.21 21.74 -9.64
N VAL A 94 65.33 20.76 -9.35
CA VAL A 94 65.53 19.75 -8.31
C VAL A 94 65.28 18.34 -8.87
N ASP A 95 66.24 17.44 -8.67
CA ASP A 95 66.21 16.05 -9.14
C ASP A 95 64.91 15.29 -8.79
N LEU A 96 64.42 15.37 -7.55
CA LEU A 96 63.16 14.74 -7.13
C LEU A 96 61.95 15.28 -7.89
N LEU A 97 61.90 16.58 -8.14
CA LEU A 97 60.78 17.21 -8.84
C LEU A 97 60.82 16.85 -10.34
N ARG A 98 62.00 16.83 -10.96
CA ARG A 98 62.19 16.32 -12.32
C ARG A 98 61.77 14.87 -12.45
N PHE A 99 62.18 14.02 -11.51
CA PHE A 99 61.79 12.61 -11.45
C PHE A 99 60.26 12.44 -11.43
N ARG A 100 59.58 13.07 -10.45
CA ARG A 100 58.12 12.96 -10.30
C ARG A 100 57.36 13.48 -11.52
N GLU A 101 57.84 14.57 -12.13
CA GLU A 101 57.24 15.12 -13.35
C GLU A 101 57.40 14.17 -14.54
N LYS A 102 58.60 13.60 -14.75
CA LYS A 102 58.83 12.62 -15.83
C LYS A 102 57.99 11.35 -15.63
N VAL A 103 57.86 10.85 -14.39
CA VAL A 103 56.99 9.70 -14.08
C VAL A 103 55.54 10.02 -14.41
N LYS A 104 55.05 11.20 -14.02
CA LYS A 104 53.68 11.64 -14.33
C LYS A 104 53.45 11.82 -15.82
N GLN A 105 54.39 12.41 -16.55
CA GLN A 105 54.30 12.58 -18.01
C GLN A 105 54.32 11.24 -18.74
N ALA A 106 54.87 10.19 -18.14
CA ALA A 106 54.86 8.85 -18.71
C ALA A 106 53.45 8.21 -18.69
N GLU A 107 52.54 8.70 -17.85
CA GLU A 107 51.15 8.25 -17.79
C GLU A 107 50.40 8.65 -19.07
N GLY A 108 49.91 7.65 -19.83
CA GLY A 108 49.16 7.87 -21.07
C GLY A 108 50.01 7.97 -22.34
N LEU A 109 51.34 7.82 -22.26
CA LEU A 109 52.19 7.68 -23.44
C LEU A 109 52.11 6.27 -24.04
N THR A 110 52.55 6.15 -25.30
CA THR A 110 52.75 4.83 -25.91
C THR A 110 53.81 4.03 -25.15
N CYS A 111 53.71 2.70 -25.10
CA CYS A 111 54.62 1.88 -24.28
C CYS A 111 56.11 2.12 -24.57
N LYS A 112 56.48 2.44 -25.82
CA LYS A 112 57.87 2.77 -26.16
C LYS A 112 58.29 4.15 -25.62
N ALA A 113 57.47 5.17 -25.80
CA ALA A 113 57.74 6.50 -25.24
C ALA A 113 57.72 6.50 -23.70
N GLN A 114 56.84 5.69 -23.11
CA GLN A 114 56.79 5.44 -21.66
C GLN A 114 58.08 4.78 -21.16
N PHE A 115 58.60 3.77 -21.88
CA PHE A 115 59.87 3.12 -21.55
C PHE A 115 61.06 4.09 -21.59
N GLU A 116 61.17 4.91 -22.65
CA GLU A 116 62.24 5.90 -22.81
C GLU A 116 62.17 6.99 -21.72
N LEU A 117 60.97 7.52 -21.45
CA LEU A 117 60.77 8.60 -20.48
C LEU A 117 60.98 8.14 -19.02
N LEU A 118 60.52 6.94 -18.67
CA LEU A 118 60.81 6.33 -17.36
C LEU A 118 62.30 6.02 -17.22
N GLY A 119 63.00 5.70 -18.31
CA GLY A 119 64.46 5.58 -18.31
C GLY A 119 65.14 6.89 -17.94
N ALA A 120 64.77 7.98 -18.62
CA ALA A 120 65.27 9.32 -18.31
C ALA A 120 64.86 9.81 -16.91
N ALA A 121 63.78 9.28 -16.32
CA ALA A 121 63.40 9.56 -14.93
C ALA A 121 64.32 8.84 -13.95
N LEU A 122 64.60 7.56 -14.17
CA LEU A 122 65.48 6.77 -13.30
C LEU A 122 66.94 7.24 -13.33
N GLU A 123 67.39 7.86 -14.44
CA GLU A 123 68.71 8.50 -14.52
C GLU A 123 68.90 9.71 -13.59
N GLU A 124 67.81 10.29 -13.05
CA GLU A 124 67.92 11.35 -12.02
C GLU A 124 68.43 10.82 -10.68
N TRP A 125 68.41 9.50 -10.48
CA TRP A 125 68.97 8.85 -9.31
C TRP A 125 70.46 8.58 -9.55
N ASP A 126 71.32 9.21 -8.77
CA ASP A 126 72.78 9.00 -8.81
C ASP A 126 73.07 7.60 -8.25
N GLY A 127 73.72 6.74 -9.05
CA GLY A 127 73.73 5.29 -8.84
C GLY A 127 74.23 4.82 -7.47
N GLU A 128 73.53 3.81 -6.93
CA GLU A 128 73.83 3.01 -5.71
C GLU A 128 73.75 3.70 -4.34
N ASP A 129 73.56 5.01 -4.25
CA ASP A 129 73.43 5.72 -2.97
C ASP A 129 71.97 5.78 -2.46
N GLU A 130 71.78 5.69 -1.13
CA GLU A 130 70.48 5.83 -0.46
C GLU A 130 69.91 7.26 -0.63
N PRO A 131 68.59 7.46 -0.90
CA PRO A 131 68.03 8.80 -0.95
C PRO A 131 68.30 9.57 0.34
N LEU A 132 68.53 10.87 0.22
CA LEU A 132 68.94 11.72 1.34
C LEU A 132 70.28 11.29 1.97
N HIS A 133 71.23 10.86 1.13
CA HIS A 133 72.56 10.45 1.57
C HIS A 133 73.30 11.62 2.24
N GLY A 134 74.08 11.31 3.28
CA GLY A 134 74.83 12.32 4.06
C GLY A 134 74.02 13.04 5.15
N LEU A 135 72.76 12.67 5.38
CA LEU A 135 71.94 13.16 6.50
C LEU A 135 71.79 12.08 7.59
N SER A 136 71.91 12.43 8.86
CA SER A 136 71.83 11.47 9.98
C SER A 136 70.56 11.62 10.82
N GLU A 137 69.67 12.54 10.46
CA GLU A 137 68.40 12.78 11.14
C GLU A 137 67.47 11.57 11.04
N THR A 138 67.10 11.01 12.20
CA THR A 138 66.13 9.92 12.36
C THR A 138 64.73 10.30 11.86
N GLY A 139 64.33 11.57 12.03
CA GLY A 139 63.04 12.08 11.56
C GLY A 139 62.87 12.12 10.03
N LEU A 140 63.92 11.83 9.26
CA LEU A 140 63.87 11.68 7.80
C LEU A 140 63.76 10.21 7.35
N HIS A 141 63.79 9.24 8.27
CA HIS A 141 63.73 7.81 7.93
C HIS A 141 62.47 7.44 7.13
N LEU A 142 61.30 7.94 7.55
CA LEU A 142 60.05 7.68 6.83
C LEU A 142 60.10 8.23 5.40
N ARG A 143 60.73 9.39 5.20
CA ARG A 143 60.89 9.98 3.85
C ARG A 143 61.82 9.16 2.97
N ARG A 144 62.87 8.55 3.53
CA ARG A 144 63.73 7.62 2.78
C ARG A 144 62.97 6.40 2.28
N GLU A 145 62.14 5.82 3.13
CA GLU A 145 61.29 4.68 2.76
C GLU A 145 60.25 5.04 1.69
N GLU A 146 59.61 6.21 1.80
CA GLU A 146 58.70 6.72 0.77
C GLU A 146 59.40 6.91 -0.58
N LEU A 147 60.59 7.52 -0.59
CA LEU A 147 61.39 7.72 -1.80
C LEU A 147 61.84 6.39 -2.42
N ARG A 148 62.24 5.40 -1.60
CA ARG A 148 62.54 4.04 -2.06
C ARG A 148 61.34 3.37 -2.70
N ALA A 149 60.15 3.53 -2.12
CA ALA A 149 58.92 3.01 -2.69
C ALA A 149 58.58 3.67 -4.04
N GLU A 150 58.76 4.99 -4.16
CA GLU A 150 58.59 5.73 -5.42
C GLU A 150 59.57 5.27 -6.51
N LEU A 151 60.84 5.05 -6.15
CA LEU A 151 61.84 4.47 -7.06
C LEU A 151 61.38 3.08 -7.56
N MET A 152 60.90 2.24 -6.64
CA MET A 152 60.46 0.88 -7.00
C MET A 152 59.21 0.86 -7.86
N ALA A 153 58.26 1.77 -7.62
CA ALA A 153 57.10 1.93 -8.49
C ALA A 153 57.52 2.33 -9.93
N ALA A 154 58.47 3.25 -10.07
CA ALA A 154 58.97 3.67 -11.38
C ALA A 154 59.74 2.55 -12.11
N VAL A 155 60.54 1.77 -11.40
CA VAL A 155 61.22 0.58 -11.95
C VAL A 155 60.20 -0.45 -12.44
N HIS A 156 59.18 -0.77 -11.64
CA HIS A 156 58.11 -1.70 -12.06
C HIS A 156 57.36 -1.20 -13.30
N ALA A 157 57.02 0.09 -13.34
CA ALA A 157 56.37 0.69 -14.50
C ALA A 157 57.25 0.61 -15.77
N ARG A 158 58.58 0.77 -15.62
CA ARG A 158 59.52 0.66 -16.74
C ARG A 158 59.66 -0.78 -17.23
N LEU A 159 59.69 -1.77 -16.32
CA LEU A 159 59.70 -3.19 -16.68
C LEU A 159 58.43 -3.60 -17.46
N ASP A 160 57.27 -3.12 -17.02
CA ASP A 160 56.00 -3.34 -17.72
C ASP A 160 55.98 -2.68 -19.11
N ALA A 161 56.46 -1.43 -19.20
CA ALA A 161 56.60 -0.71 -20.46
C ALA A 161 57.54 -1.43 -21.44
N ALA A 162 58.70 -1.91 -20.96
CA ALA A 162 59.68 -2.68 -21.73
C ALA A 162 59.12 -4.01 -22.24
N TYR A 163 58.34 -4.72 -21.40
CA TYR A 163 57.66 -5.94 -21.81
C TYR A 163 56.63 -5.67 -22.92
N LYS A 164 55.79 -4.64 -22.76
CA LYS A 164 54.76 -4.25 -23.74
C LYS A 164 55.36 -3.72 -25.05
N SER A 165 56.47 -3.00 -24.99
CA SER A 165 57.19 -2.48 -26.17
C SER A 165 58.10 -3.50 -26.84
N ARG A 166 58.23 -4.72 -26.27
CA ARG A 166 59.08 -5.83 -26.75
C ARG A 166 60.59 -5.55 -26.72
N GLU A 167 61.06 -4.78 -25.74
CA GLU A 167 62.49 -4.54 -25.49
C GLU A 167 63.12 -5.71 -24.70
N VAL A 168 63.03 -6.92 -25.26
CA VAL A 168 63.34 -8.19 -24.57
C VAL A 168 64.79 -8.26 -24.09
N LYS A 169 65.74 -7.75 -24.87
CA LYS A 169 67.16 -7.77 -24.50
C LYS A 169 67.42 -6.95 -23.24
N TRP A 170 66.89 -5.73 -23.19
CA TRP A 170 67.01 -4.85 -22.03
C TRP A 170 66.28 -5.44 -20.82
N LEU A 171 65.08 -5.98 -21.01
CA LEU A 171 64.28 -6.59 -19.94
C LEU A 171 65.01 -7.76 -19.28
N ARG A 172 65.70 -8.62 -20.05
CA ARG A 172 66.53 -9.71 -19.50
C ARG A 172 67.68 -9.18 -18.65
N GLU A 173 68.48 -8.28 -19.22
CA GLU A 173 69.65 -7.71 -18.53
C GLU A 173 69.25 -7.00 -17.23
N GLU A 174 68.12 -6.29 -17.23
CA GLU A 174 67.67 -5.55 -16.06
C GLU A 174 67.00 -6.44 -15.01
N THR A 175 66.16 -7.40 -15.43
CA THR A 175 65.55 -8.36 -14.49
C THR A 175 66.57 -9.30 -13.85
N GLU A 176 67.67 -9.67 -14.54
CA GLU A 176 68.77 -10.43 -13.95
C GLU A 176 69.45 -9.68 -12.80
N LYS A 177 69.81 -8.40 -13.00
CA LYS A 177 70.43 -7.56 -11.95
C LYS A 177 69.54 -7.45 -10.70
N TRP A 178 68.26 -7.19 -10.93
CA TRP A 178 67.28 -7.00 -9.85
C TRP A 178 66.93 -8.33 -9.17
N PHE A 179 66.88 -9.44 -9.90
CA PHE A 179 66.64 -10.76 -9.33
C PHE A 179 67.81 -11.26 -8.47
N GLU A 180 69.05 -10.88 -8.78
CA GLU A 180 70.20 -11.16 -7.90
C GLU A 180 70.16 -10.35 -6.59
N ARG A 181 69.71 -9.09 -6.66
CA ARG A 181 69.69 -8.17 -5.52
C ARG A 181 68.48 -8.34 -4.59
N ALA A 182 67.29 -8.58 -5.15
CA ALA A 182 66.03 -8.65 -4.41
C ALA A 182 65.08 -9.74 -4.97
N PRO A 183 65.46 -11.04 -4.90
CA PRO A 183 64.67 -12.16 -5.43
C PRO A 183 63.32 -12.36 -4.74
N GLU A 184 63.10 -11.75 -3.58
CA GLU A 184 61.86 -11.80 -2.80
C GLU A 184 60.72 -10.96 -3.38
N LEU A 185 61.01 -9.99 -4.25
CA LEU A 185 59.99 -9.09 -4.78
C LEU A 185 59.17 -9.76 -5.90
N PRO A 186 57.83 -9.94 -5.74
CA PRO A 186 56.99 -10.65 -6.71
C PRO A 186 57.01 -10.08 -8.12
N GLN A 187 57.00 -8.75 -8.26
CA GLN A 187 56.99 -8.10 -9.58
C GLN A 187 58.31 -8.30 -10.34
N ILE A 188 59.46 -8.34 -9.64
CA ILE A 188 60.76 -8.65 -10.26
C ILE A 188 60.76 -10.10 -10.76
N PHE A 189 60.25 -11.02 -9.95
CA PHE A 189 60.14 -12.43 -10.35
C PHE A 189 59.20 -12.64 -11.53
N ARG A 190 58.04 -11.96 -11.54
CA ARG A 190 57.10 -11.95 -12.66
C ARG A 190 57.79 -11.56 -13.97
N PHE A 191 58.46 -10.41 -14.01
CA PHE A 191 59.12 -9.95 -15.24
C PHE A 191 60.34 -10.80 -15.60
N TYR A 192 61.05 -11.38 -14.63
CA TYR A 192 62.11 -12.36 -14.88
C TYR A 192 61.56 -13.61 -15.61
N LEU A 193 60.44 -14.17 -15.16
CA LEU A 193 59.79 -15.30 -15.85
C LEU A 193 59.39 -14.93 -17.28
N LEU A 194 58.79 -13.75 -17.47
CA LEU A 194 58.34 -13.29 -18.78
C LEU A 194 59.51 -12.99 -19.75
N ALA A 195 60.62 -12.44 -19.25
CA ALA A 195 61.79 -12.12 -20.05
C ALA A 195 62.54 -13.37 -20.54
N HIS A 196 62.50 -14.44 -19.74
CA HIS A 196 63.19 -15.71 -19.97
C HIS A 196 62.24 -16.86 -20.36
N ALA A 197 61.14 -16.53 -21.06
CA ALA A 197 60.14 -17.51 -21.51
C ALA A 197 60.68 -18.59 -22.48
N ASP A 198 61.90 -18.45 -22.99
CA ASP A 198 62.62 -19.40 -23.83
C ASP A 198 63.45 -20.43 -23.04
N MET A 199 63.48 -20.36 -21.70
CA MET A 199 64.18 -21.34 -20.88
C MET A 199 63.53 -22.73 -20.93
N PRO A 200 64.31 -23.82 -20.75
CA PRO A 200 63.76 -25.16 -20.64
C PRO A 200 62.78 -25.27 -19.45
N GLU A 201 61.64 -25.93 -19.67
CA GLU A 201 60.56 -26.11 -18.68
C GLU A 201 61.07 -26.68 -17.33
N SER A 202 62.03 -27.61 -17.37
CA SER A 202 62.66 -28.18 -16.18
C SER A 202 63.46 -27.18 -15.34
N ARG A 203 63.94 -26.08 -15.94
CA ARG A 203 64.60 -24.96 -15.24
C ARG A 203 63.56 -23.98 -14.71
N PHE A 204 62.49 -23.75 -15.48
CA PHE A 204 61.35 -22.89 -15.11
C PHE A 204 60.64 -23.40 -13.84
N GLU A 205 60.28 -24.69 -13.80
CA GLU A 205 59.64 -25.33 -12.64
C GLU A 205 60.51 -25.33 -11.38
N ARG A 206 61.83 -25.48 -11.54
CA ARG A 206 62.78 -25.39 -10.41
C ARG A 206 62.84 -23.97 -9.84
N LEU A 207 62.75 -22.94 -10.68
CA LEU A 207 62.75 -21.55 -10.25
C LEU A 207 61.46 -21.20 -9.51
N ILE A 208 60.29 -21.58 -10.04
CA ILE A 208 58.99 -21.36 -9.38
C ILE A 208 58.96 -22.03 -8.01
N LYS A 209 59.29 -23.32 -7.93
CA LYS A 209 59.31 -24.03 -6.63
C LYS A 209 60.28 -23.42 -5.64
N LYS A 210 61.45 -22.95 -6.10
CA LYS A 210 62.43 -22.30 -5.24
C LYS A 210 61.92 -20.95 -4.72
N TRP A 211 61.20 -20.20 -5.56
CA TRP A 211 60.61 -18.91 -5.21
C TRP A 211 59.40 -19.07 -4.27
N GLU A 212 58.45 -19.96 -4.59
CA GLU A 212 57.28 -20.25 -3.74
C GLU A 212 57.68 -20.76 -2.34
N LYS A 213 58.71 -21.60 -2.27
CA LYS A 213 59.24 -22.09 -0.98
C LYS A 213 59.80 -20.96 -0.12
N ARG A 214 60.32 -19.89 -0.73
CA ARG A 214 60.96 -18.77 -0.02
C ARG A 214 59.96 -17.65 0.31
N ASN A 215 58.99 -17.40 -0.56
CA ASN A 215 58.13 -16.20 -0.50
C ASN A 215 56.63 -16.50 -0.30
N GLY A 216 56.22 -17.78 -0.30
CA GLY A 216 54.82 -18.18 -0.14
C GLY A 216 54.10 -18.35 -1.49
N LYS A 217 52.76 -18.34 -1.47
CA LYS A 217 51.94 -18.53 -2.68
C LYS A 217 52.09 -17.33 -3.62
N ALA A 218 52.15 -17.60 -4.93
CA ALA A 218 52.15 -16.58 -5.96
C ALA A 218 50.88 -15.70 -5.89
N ASP A 219 51.06 -14.38 -6.06
CA ASP A 219 49.95 -13.47 -6.28
C ASP A 219 49.39 -13.62 -7.71
N VAL A 220 48.29 -12.93 -8.00
CA VAL A 220 47.58 -13.04 -9.29
C VAL A 220 48.48 -12.69 -10.48
N ASP A 221 49.37 -11.71 -10.31
CA ASP A 221 50.27 -11.22 -11.36
C ASP A 221 51.40 -12.22 -11.66
N VAL A 222 52.01 -12.79 -10.62
CA VAL A 222 53.03 -13.85 -10.74
C VAL A 222 52.41 -15.13 -11.28
N GLN A 223 51.22 -15.51 -10.80
CA GLN A 223 50.50 -16.69 -11.28
C GLN A 223 50.18 -16.55 -12.78
N SER A 224 49.71 -15.38 -13.22
CA SER A 224 49.46 -15.11 -14.63
C SER A 224 50.72 -15.24 -15.49
N ALA A 225 51.89 -14.82 -14.99
CA ALA A 225 53.15 -14.99 -15.70
C ALA A 225 53.61 -16.46 -15.74
N ILE A 226 53.39 -17.21 -14.66
CA ILE A 226 53.64 -18.65 -14.59
C ILE A 226 52.81 -19.39 -15.65
N ASP A 227 51.51 -19.11 -15.71
CA ASP A 227 50.57 -19.73 -16.66
C ASP A 227 50.95 -19.39 -18.12
N GLN A 228 51.41 -18.15 -18.35
CA GLN A 228 51.82 -17.67 -19.67
C GLN A 228 53.09 -18.38 -20.18
N VAL A 229 54.08 -18.64 -19.32
CA VAL A 229 55.33 -19.32 -19.71
C VAL A 229 55.16 -20.84 -19.74
N ARG A 230 54.23 -21.41 -18.95
CA ARG A 230 53.82 -22.82 -19.07
C ARG A 230 53.12 -23.15 -20.39
N GLY A 231 52.88 -22.16 -21.25
CA GLY A 231 52.20 -22.35 -22.53
C GLY A 231 50.71 -22.65 -22.38
N GLU A 232 50.13 -22.41 -21.21
CA GLU A 232 48.70 -22.64 -20.94
C GLU A 232 47.80 -21.45 -21.39
N GLY A 233 48.31 -20.58 -22.26
CA GLY A 233 47.61 -19.35 -22.65
C GLY A 233 47.43 -19.16 -24.16
N ARG A 234 46.37 -19.72 -24.76
CA ARG A 234 45.46 -19.02 -25.71
C ARG A 234 44.34 -19.92 -26.24
N ARG A 235 43.12 -19.75 -25.71
CA ARG A 235 41.93 -19.72 -26.59
C ARG A 235 41.95 -18.40 -27.36
N PRO A 236 41.52 -18.36 -28.63
CA PRO A 236 41.57 -17.14 -29.44
C PRO A 236 40.74 -16.04 -28.80
N GLY A 237 41.26 -14.80 -28.87
CA GLY A 237 40.71 -13.65 -28.18
C GLY A 237 39.25 -13.38 -28.51
N GLY A 238 38.39 -13.57 -27.51
CA GLY A 238 37.38 -12.56 -27.22
C GLY A 238 38.01 -11.56 -26.28
N VAL A 239 37.79 -10.27 -26.51
CA VAL A 239 37.80 -9.31 -25.39
C VAL A 239 36.94 -9.97 -24.29
N LEU A 240 37.49 -10.23 -23.10
CA LEU A 240 36.66 -10.56 -21.95
C LEU A 240 35.79 -9.32 -21.75
N LEU A 241 34.60 -9.31 -22.36
CA LEU A 241 33.57 -8.36 -22.04
C LEU A 241 33.41 -8.45 -20.52
N PRO A 242 33.39 -7.32 -19.79
CA PRO A 242 33.10 -7.35 -18.36
C PRO A 242 31.86 -8.23 -18.14
N PRO A 243 31.85 -9.08 -17.09
CA PRO A 243 30.77 -10.02 -16.88
C PRO A 243 29.43 -9.27 -16.89
N VAL A 244 28.55 -9.67 -17.80
CA VAL A 244 27.20 -9.12 -17.90
C VAL A 244 26.46 -9.56 -16.64
N PRO A 245 26.01 -8.63 -15.77
CA PRO A 245 25.34 -9.00 -14.53
C PRO A 245 24.05 -9.76 -14.84
N ASP A 246 23.79 -10.83 -14.11
CA ASP A 246 22.54 -11.57 -14.15
C ASP A 246 22.14 -11.97 -12.72
N GLN A 247 21.38 -11.09 -12.08
CA GLN A 247 21.04 -11.18 -10.65
C GLN A 247 19.63 -11.73 -10.40
N LEU A 248 18.96 -12.31 -11.41
CA LEU A 248 17.64 -12.89 -11.21
C LEU A 248 17.73 -14.27 -10.53
N PRO A 249 16.86 -14.58 -9.56
CA PRO A 249 16.83 -15.89 -8.90
C PRO A 249 16.50 -17.02 -9.89
N GLY A 250 17.08 -18.19 -9.65
CA GLY A 250 16.83 -19.41 -10.43
C GLY A 250 15.56 -20.15 -9.99
N GLY A 251 14.74 -20.58 -10.95
CA GLY A 251 13.49 -21.30 -10.70
C GLY A 251 12.31 -20.37 -10.40
N ARG A 252 11.48 -20.08 -11.41
CA ARG A 252 10.32 -19.18 -11.28
C ARG A 252 9.05 -20.00 -11.20
N ARG A 253 8.22 -19.76 -10.18
CA ARG A 253 6.86 -20.29 -10.17
C ARG A 253 6.04 -19.53 -11.21
N LYS A 254 5.37 -20.24 -12.13
CA LYS A 254 4.51 -19.60 -13.12
C LYS A 254 3.30 -18.98 -12.39
N PRO A 255 3.03 -17.67 -12.56
CA PRO A 255 1.84 -17.07 -11.98
C PRO A 255 0.61 -17.53 -12.75
N ILE A 256 -0.41 -17.99 -12.04
CA ILE A 256 -1.68 -18.45 -12.60
C ILE A 256 -2.60 -17.23 -12.81
N GLY A 257 -3.28 -17.14 -13.96
CA GLY A 257 -4.23 -16.07 -14.25
C GLY A 257 -3.64 -14.69 -14.53
N GLN A 258 -2.31 -14.59 -14.67
CA GLN A 258 -1.60 -13.31 -14.85
C GLN A 258 -0.87 -13.22 -16.19
N ASP A 259 -1.11 -14.16 -17.10
CA ASP A 259 -0.42 -14.23 -18.40
C ASP A 259 -0.73 -13.00 -19.28
N GLU A 260 -1.98 -12.52 -19.26
CA GLU A 260 -2.42 -11.31 -19.99
C GLU A 260 -1.76 -10.05 -19.40
N LEU A 261 -1.83 -9.86 -18.07
CA LEU A 261 -1.15 -8.74 -17.39
C LEU A 261 0.35 -8.69 -17.72
N ILE A 262 1.02 -9.84 -17.69
CA ILE A 262 2.46 -9.92 -18.02
C ILE A 262 2.69 -9.64 -19.50
N GLY A 263 1.80 -10.09 -20.38
CA GLY A 263 1.82 -9.78 -21.82
C GLY A 263 1.73 -8.28 -22.08
N ASP A 264 0.71 -7.62 -21.52
CA ASP A 264 0.49 -6.18 -21.67
C ASP A 264 1.68 -5.36 -21.17
N LEU A 265 2.22 -5.72 -20.00
CA LEU A 265 3.40 -5.05 -19.43
C LEU A 265 4.65 -5.29 -20.28
N PHE A 266 4.82 -6.50 -20.82
CA PHE A 266 5.92 -6.82 -21.71
C PHE A 266 5.86 -5.97 -22.98
N GLU A 267 4.69 -5.90 -23.63
CA GLU A 267 4.46 -5.09 -24.83
C GLU A 267 4.71 -3.61 -24.54
N ALA A 268 4.13 -3.06 -23.47
CA ALA A 268 4.32 -1.66 -23.10
C ALA A 268 5.79 -1.29 -22.82
N VAL A 269 6.55 -2.19 -22.18
CA VAL A 269 8.00 -1.98 -21.99
C VAL A 269 8.74 -2.02 -23.32
N CYS A 270 8.36 -2.92 -24.23
CA CYS A 270 8.98 -3.01 -25.55
C CYS A 270 8.70 -1.74 -26.37
N GLU A 271 7.47 -1.21 -26.34
CA GLU A 271 7.10 0.04 -27.03
C GLU A 271 7.92 1.24 -26.54
N GLU A 272 8.07 1.42 -25.22
CA GLU A 272 8.90 2.49 -24.67
C GLU A 272 10.38 2.33 -25.05
N GLN A 273 10.89 1.09 -25.00
CA GLN A 273 12.27 0.79 -25.38
C GLN A 273 12.53 1.07 -26.87
N ASP A 274 11.60 0.67 -27.75
CA ASP A 274 11.69 0.90 -29.20
C ASP A 274 11.57 2.40 -29.55
N ALA A 275 10.85 3.18 -28.74
CA ALA A 275 10.82 4.64 -28.81
C ALA A 275 12.09 5.32 -28.26
N GLY A 276 13.03 4.56 -27.69
CA GLY A 276 14.26 5.07 -27.09
C GLY A 276 14.08 5.68 -25.70
N ASN A 277 12.96 5.40 -25.02
CA ASN A 277 12.64 5.89 -23.68
C ASN A 277 12.97 4.86 -22.61
N MET A 278 13.24 5.36 -21.40
CA MET A 278 13.40 4.50 -20.23
C MET A 278 12.03 4.04 -19.74
N ALA A 279 11.82 2.73 -19.70
CA ALA A 279 10.56 2.14 -19.24
C ALA A 279 10.57 1.96 -17.72
N LEU A 280 9.71 2.69 -17.01
CA LEU A 280 9.54 2.56 -15.55
C LEU A 280 8.20 1.90 -15.23
N VAL A 281 8.23 0.64 -14.82
CA VAL A 281 7.05 -0.14 -14.42
C VAL A 281 6.90 -0.12 -12.91
N LEU A 282 5.70 0.20 -12.43
CA LEU A 282 5.34 0.10 -11.00
C LEU A 282 4.19 -0.87 -10.83
N ILE A 283 4.46 -1.99 -10.15
CA ILE A 283 3.48 -3.00 -9.77
C ILE A 283 3.13 -2.78 -8.30
N SER A 284 1.92 -2.30 -8.04
CA SER A 284 1.42 -2.05 -6.68
C SER A 284 0.24 -2.96 -6.32
N GLY A 285 -0.09 -3.07 -5.04
CA GLY A 285 -1.22 -3.87 -4.55
C GLY A 285 -1.01 -4.42 -3.14
N MET A 286 -2.06 -5.01 -2.57
CA MET A 286 -2.09 -5.53 -1.20
C MET A 286 -1.01 -6.60 -0.96
N ALA A 287 -0.61 -6.78 0.30
CA ALA A 287 0.30 -7.86 0.70
C ALA A 287 -0.26 -9.24 0.27
N GLY A 288 0.59 -10.11 -0.29
CA GLY A 288 0.20 -11.46 -0.71
C GLY A 288 -0.50 -11.58 -2.07
N VAL A 289 -0.68 -10.48 -2.81
CA VAL A 289 -1.31 -10.49 -4.15
C VAL A 289 -0.43 -11.04 -5.29
N GLY A 290 0.86 -11.32 -5.02
CA GLY A 290 1.76 -11.93 -6.00
C GLY A 290 2.65 -10.98 -6.82
N LYS A 291 2.82 -9.73 -6.38
CA LYS A 291 3.63 -8.69 -7.07
C LYS A 291 5.04 -9.16 -7.43
N THR A 292 5.78 -9.74 -6.48
CA THR A 292 7.15 -10.25 -6.68
C THR A 292 7.17 -11.35 -7.74
N THR A 293 6.23 -12.29 -7.69
CA THR A 293 6.12 -13.37 -8.69
C THR A 293 5.85 -12.83 -10.10
N VAL A 294 4.97 -11.84 -10.24
CA VAL A 294 4.69 -11.19 -11.54
C VAL A 294 5.92 -10.44 -12.04
N ALA A 295 6.58 -9.65 -11.18
CA ALA A 295 7.78 -8.89 -11.54
C ALA A 295 8.93 -9.80 -12.01
N GLU A 296 9.17 -10.90 -11.31
CA GLU A 296 10.20 -11.89 -11.68
C GLU A 296 9.90 -12.59 -13.01
N ASN A 297 8.63 -12.91 -13.27
CA ASN A 297 8.24 -13.54 -14.53
C ASN A 297 8.30 -12.55 -15.71
N LEU A 298 7.88 -11.30 -15.50
CA LEU A 298 8.03 -10.21 -16.47
C LEU A 298 9.50 -9.95 -16.79
N ALA A 299 10.33 -9.74 -15.76
CA ALA A 299 11.78 -9.56 -15.91
C ALA A 299 12.41 -10.75 -16.65
N GLY A 300 11.90 -11.93 -16.34
CA GLY A 300 12.24 -13.17 -16.99
C GLY A 300 12.01 -13.23 -18.50
N ARG A 301 10.85 -12.73 -18.96
CA ARG A 301 10.54 -12.63 -20.40
C ARG A 301 11.32 -11.51 -21.08
N LEU A 302 11.55 -10.40 -20.37
CA LEU A 302 12.28 -9.25 -20.89
C LEU A 302 13.80 -9.48 -21.01
N ARG A 303 14.35 -10.45 -20.27
CA ARG A 303 15.79 -10.69 -20.15
C ARG A 303 16.58 -10.69 -21.48
N GLU A 304 16.03 -11.25 -22.55
CA GLU A 304 16.71 -11.31 -23.86
C GLU A 304 16.84 -9.95 -24.55
N ARG A 305 16.01 -8.96 -24.16
CA ARG A 305 16.01 -7.59 -24.71
C ARG A 305 17.01 -6.65 -24.04
N PHE A 306 17.66 -7.08 -22.96
CA PHE A 306 18.61 -6.28 -22.17
C PHE A 306 19.99 -6.96 -22.18
N PRO A 307 20.75 -6.85 -23.29
CA PRO A 307 22.00 -7.59 -23.49
C PRO A 307 23.12 -7.17 -22.53
N ASP A 308 23.02 -5.98 -21.93
CA ASP A 308 24.03 -5.46 -21.00
C ASP A 308 23.77 -5.86 -19.54
N GLY A 309 22.70 -6.61 -19.27
CA GLY A 309 22.51 -7.36 -18.04
C GLY A 309 21.23 -7.05 -17.26
N VAL A 310 21.07 -7.76 -16.15
CA VAL A 310 19.95 -7.62 -15.21
C VAL A 310 20.48 -7.42 -13.79
N LEU A 311 20.05 -6.32 -13.17
CA LEU A 311 20.34 -5.97 -11.78
C LEU A 311 19.10 -6.16 -10.91
N ARG A 312 19.29 -6.61 -9.68
CA ARG A 312 18.20 -6.77 -8.69
C ARG A 312 18.58 -6.12 -7.36
N GLY A 313 17.69 -5.31 -6.81
CA GLY A 313 17.82 -4.71 -5.49
C GLY A 313 16.62 -5.08 -4.61
N GLU A 314 16.87 -5.68 -3.45
CA GLU A 314 15.85 -5.88 -2.42
C GLU A 314 15.80 -4.64 -1.53
N LEU A 315 14.68 -3.91 -1.57
CA LEU A 315 14.54 -2.65 -0.84
C LEU A 315 14.08 -2.83 0.60
N ASN A 316 13.64 -4.05 0.97
CA ASN A 316 13.23 -4.45 2.32
C ASN A 316 12.27 -3.44 2.96
N GLY A 317 11.36 -2.88 2.16
CA GLY A 317 10.46 -1.84 2.61
C GLY A 317 9.43 -2.34 3.62
N PHE A 318 9.10 -3.64 3.56
CA PHE A 318 8.08 -4.27 4.37
C PHE A 318 8.52 -5.65 4.88
N THR A 319 9.55 -5.67 5.71
CA THR A 319 10.08 -6.87 6.37
C THR A 319 9.65 -6.99 7.84
N ASP A 320 9.69 -8.22 8.38
CA ASP A 320 9.47 -8.46 9.81
C ASP A 320 10.79 -8.31 10.60
N GLY A 321 10.70 -8.07 11.92
CA GLY A 321 11.88 -7.97 12.81
C GLY A 321 12.66 -6.64 12.78
N ASP A 322 13.97 -6.72 13.06
CA ASP A 322 14.97 -5.63 13.18
C ASP A 322 15.63 -5.24 11.85
N VAL A 323 15.20 -5.85 10.73
CA VAL A 323 15.72 -5.51 9.40
C VAL A 323 15.14 -4.17 8.98
N ARG A 324 16.02 -3.17 8.83
CA ARG A 324 15.62 -1.84 8.36
C ARG A 324 15.47 -1.82 6.83
N PRO A 325 14.60 -0.94 6.28
CA PRO A 325 14.55 -0.69 4.84
C PRO A 325 15.94 -0.33 4.31
N ALA A 326 16.26 -0.85 3.12
CA ALA A 326 17.55 -0.62 2.49
C ALA A 326 17.71 0.88 2.16
N GLU A 327 18.88 1.42 2.48
CA GLU A 327 19.21 2.79 2.08
C GLU A 327 19.67 2.78 0.61
N PRO A 328 19.31 3.79 -0.21
CA PRO A 328 19.70 3.83 -1.62
C PRO A 328 21.21 3.67 -1.83
N ASP A 329 22.02 4.20 -0.90
CA ASP A 329 23.47 4.14 -0.94
C ASP A 329 24.01 2.71 -0.97
N GLU A 330 23.37 1.80 -0.23
CA GLU A 330 23.77 0.38 -0.10
C GLU A 330 23.46 -0.40 -1.38
N ILE A 331 22.32 -0.13 -1.99
CA ILE A 331 21.93 -0.74 -3.27
C ILE A 331 22.80 -0.22 -4.41
N LEU A 332 23.12 1.08 -4.40
CA LEU A 332 24.03 1.69 -5.36
C LEU A 332 25.44 1.09 -5.29
N ASP A 333 25.95 0.77 -4.11
CA ASP A 333 27.24 0.07 -3.97
C ASP A 333 27.23 -1.28 -4.67
N GLY A 334 26.15 -2.06 -4.48
CA GLY A 334 25.96 -3.33 -5.18
C GLY A 334 25.89 -3.17 -6.70
N PHE A 335 25.16 -2.18 -7.19
CA PHE A 335 25.00 -1.93 -8.64
C PHE A 335 26.31 -1.44 -9.28
N LEU A 336 27.04 -0.52 -8.65
CA LEU A 336 28.31 -0.01 -9.16
C LEU A 336 29.43 -1.07 -9.08
N ALA A 337 29.39 -1.96 -8.08
CA ALA A 337 30.29 -3.12 -8.03
C ALA A 337 30.02 -4.11 -9.18
N ALA A 338 28.76 -4.29 -9.57
CA ALA A 338 28.38 -5.12 -10.72
C ALA A 338 28.68 -4.45 -12.08
N LEU A 339 28.86 -3.12 -12.11
CA LEU A 339 29.17 -2.33 -13.30
C LEU A 339 30.51 -1.57 -13.16
N PRO A 340 31.67 -2.28 -13.10
CA PRO A 340 32.97 -1.65 -12.94
C PRO A 340 33.30 -0.67 -14.11
N PRO A 341 34.13 0.38 -13.88
CA PRO A 341 35.10 0.55 -12.79
C PRO A 341 34.68 1.48 -11.63
N TYR A 342 33.39 1.79 -11.45
CA TYR A 342 32.92 2.88 -10.58
C TYR A 342 32.86 2.57 -9.05
N THR A 343 33.85 1.88 -8.48
CA THR A 343 33.80 1.35 -7.10
C THR A 343 34.29 2.31 -5.99
N THR A 344 34.77 3.51 -6.34
CA THR A 344 35.39 4.45 -5.37
C THR A 344 34.56 5.71 -5.09
N VAL A 345 33.36 5.82 -5.63
CA VAL A 345 32.49 7.00 -5.50
C VAL A 345 31.75 6.96 -4.15
N THR A 346 31.80 8.07 -3.39
CA THR A 346 31.11 8.20 -2.10
C THR A 346 29.96 9.20 -2.15
N GLY A 347 28.91 8.92 -1.38
CA GLY A 347 27.70 9.74 -1.29
C GLY A 347 26.64 9.39 -2.34
N THR A 348 25.38 9.34 -1.91
CA THR A 348 24.25 8.82 -2.69
C THR A 348 24.03 9.55 -4.01
N GLU A 349 24.15 10.89 -4.03
CA GLU A 349 23.97 11.68 -5.26
C GLU A 349 25.09 11.39 -6.27
N SER A 350 26.35 11.37 -5.83
CA SER A 350 27.51 11.04 -6.66
C SER A 350 27.42 9.61 -7.21
N LYS A 351 27.02 8.64 -6.37
CA LYS A 351 26.79 7.25 -6.78
C LYS A 351 25.64 7.14 -7.78
N SER A 352 24.56 7.89 -7.59
CA SER A 352 23.45 7.96 -8.56
C SER A 352 23.89 8.53 -9.90
N ASN A 353 24.73 9.58 -9.90
CA ASN A 353 25.31 10.15 -11.12
C ASN A 353 26.28 9.18 -11.81
N ALA A 354 27.06 8.43 -11.03
CA ALA A 354 27.93 7.38 -11.54
C ALA A 354 27.12 6.25 -12.18
N LEU A 355 26.02 5.81 -11.56
CA LEU A 355 25.11 4.81 -12.11
C LEU A 355 24.51 5.28 -13.44
N ARG A 356 23.99 6.52 -13.48
CA ARG A 356 23.47 7.11 -14.72
C ARG A 356 24.51 7.18 -15.82
N SER A 357 25.74 7.55 -15.49
CA SER A 357 26.85 7.59 -16.44
C SER A 357 27.25 6.19 -16.94
N ALA A 358 27.25 5.19 -16.05
CA ALA A 358 27.55 3.81 -16.38
C ALA A 358 26.49 3.17 -17.31
N LEU A 359 25.24 3.61 -17.17
CA LEU A 359 24.09 3.10 -17.92
C LEU A 359 23.74 3.91 -19.18
N ALA A 360 24.35 5.07 -19.41
CA ALA A 360 23.99 6.00 -20.50
C ALA A 360 24.02 5.38 -21.92
N HIS A 361 24.84 4.34 -22.11
CA HIS A 361 24.98 3.64 -23.40
C HIS A 361 24.76 2.13 -23.27
N ARG A 362 24.09 1.69 -22.21
CA ARG A 362 23.79 0.27 -21.94
C ARG A 362 22.29 0.07 -21.83
N SER A 363 21.83 -1.11 -22.26
CA SER A 363 20.45 -1.57 -22.06
C SER A 363 20.43 -2.61 -20.95
N VAL A 364 20.17 -2.13 -19.73
CA VAL A 364 20.11 -2.93 -18.51
C VAL A 364 18.68 -2.95 -17.97
N LEU A 365 18.25 -4.12 -17.49
CA LEU A 365 17.00 -4.27 -16.75
C LEU A 365 17.28 -4.20 -15.25
N ILE A 366 16.55 -3.36 -14.51
CA ILE A 366 16.67 -3.22 -13.06
C ILE A 366 15.37 -3.68 -12.41
N VAL A 367 15.44 -4.60 -11.45
CA VAL A 367 14.29 -5.04 -10.66
C VAL A 367 14.47 -4.59 -9.21
N LEU A 368 13.59 -3.71 -8.75
CA LEU A 368 13.57 -3.19 -7.37
C LEU A 368 12.36 -3.77 -6.65
N ASP A 369 12.60 -4.70 -5.73
CA ASP A 369 11.54 -5.44 -5.06
C ASP A 369 11.26 -4.87 -3.65
N ASP A 370 9.98 -4.83 -3.29
CA ASP A 370 9.45 -4.40 -1.99
C ASP A 370 9.82 -2.96 -1.57
N ALA A 371 9.62 -1.99 -2.47
CA ALA A 371 9.87 -0.57 -2.20
C ALA A 371 8.88 0.01 -1.16
N LEU A 372 9.37 0.67 -0.12
CA LEU A 372 8.53 1.40 0.85
C LEU A 372 8.10 2.77 0.34
N SER A 373 9.02 3.51 -0.29
CA SER A 373 8.81 4.90 -0.69
C SER A 373 9.53 5.26 -1.99
N ALA A 374 9.09 6.35 -2.63
CA ALA A 374 9.76 6.88 -3.82
C ALA A 374 11.21 7.31 -3.54
N GLN A 375 11.55 7.63 -2.30
CA GLN A 375 12.90 8.04 -1.91
C GLN A 375 13.91 6.88 -2.03
N GLN A 376 13.46 5.64 -1.86
CA GLN A 376 14.31 4.46 -2.11
C GLN A 376 14.57 4.25 -3.60
N VAL A 377 13.60 4.59 -4.44
CA VAL A 377 13.61 4.26 -5.87
C VAL A 377 14.31 5.33 -6.70
N LEU A 378 13.99 6.61 -6.50
CA LEU A 378 14.45 7.71 -7.35
C LEU A 378 15.98 7.78 -7.56
N PRO A 379 16.83 7.56 -6.54
CA PRO A 379 18.29 7.55 -6.72
C PRO A 379 18.80 6.38 -7.57
N LEU A 380 18.06 5.27 -7.61
CA LEU A 380 18.41 4.04 -8.33
C LEU A 380 17.99 4.05 -9.80
N LEU A 381 17.29 5.10 -10.24
CA LEU A 381 16.81 5.20 -11.61
C LEU A 381 17.96 5.59 -12.57
N PRO A 382 18.04 4.92 -13.73
CA PRO A 382 18.93 5.34 -14.81
C PRO A 382 18.48 6.69 -15.39
N GLY A 383 19.34 7.27 -16.25
CA GLY A 383 18.96 8.41 -17.07
C GLY A 383 18.04 8.00 -18.22
N ASP A 384 17.77 8.95 -19.12
CA ASP A 384 17.06 8.65 -20.37
C ASP A 384 17.87 7.66 -21.22
N GLY A 385 17.19 6.72 -21.88
CA GLY A 385 17.82 5.68 -22.70
C GLY A 385 17.02 4.39 -22.73
N THR A 386 17.62 3.29 -23.19
CA THR A 386 16.94 2.00 -23.43
C THR A 386 16.93 1.04 -22.23
N CYS A 387 17.18 1.55 -21.02
CA CYS A 387 17.07 0.78 -19.78
C CYS A 387 15.59 0.62 -19.36
N ALA A 388 15.30 -0.41 -18.57
CA ALA A 388 14.00 -0.57 -17.95
C ALA A 388 14.12 -0.83 -16.46
N VAL A 389 13.16 -0.34 -15.68
CA VAL A 389 13.10 -0.51 -14.23
C VAL A 389 11.73 -1.07 -13.86
N ILE A 390 11.71 -2.21 -13.18
CA ILE A 390 10.49 -2.81 -12.60
C ILE A 390 10.54 -2.60 -11.10
N VAL A 391 9.54 -1.93 -10.55
CA VAL A 391 9.40 -1.67 -9.12
C VAL A 391 8.19 -2.41 -8.59
N THR A 392 8.34 -3.19 -7.52
CA THR A 392 7.19 -3.70 -6.76
C THR A 392 7.05 -2.90 -5.46
N SER A 393 5.80 -2.62 -5.06
CA SER A 393 5.53 -1.96 -3.78
C SER A 393 4.17 -2.35 -3.25
N ARG A 394 3.97 -2.29 -1.93
CA ARG A 394 2.63 -2.36 -1.34
C ARG A 394 1.96 -0.99 -1.31
N ASN A 395 2.73 0.07 -1.53
CA ASN A 395 2.26 1.44 -1.64
C ASN A 395 2.10 1.85 -3.11
N ASP A 396 1.18 2.75 -3.40
CA ASP A 396 1.01 3.30 -4.77
C ASP A 396 2.12 4.26 -5.20
N LEU A 397 3.07 4.58 -4.29
CA LEU A 397 4.20 5.48 -4.50
C LEU A 397 3.81 6.77 -5.25
N LEU A 398 2.77 7.46 -4.77
CA LEU A 398 2.17 8.63 -5.43
C LEU A 398 3.19 9.68 -5.90
N ARG A 399 4.24 9.93 -5.09
CA ARG A 399 5.34 10.83 -5.45
C ARG A 399 6.11 10.38 -6.70
N LEU A 400 6.39 9.09 -6.84
CA LEU A 400 7.07 8.54 -8.02
C LEU A 400 6.20 8.72 -9.26
N ARG A 401 4.89 8.47 -9.13
CA ARG A 401 3.89 8.63 -10.20
C ARG A 401 3.71 10.09 -10.63
N SER A 402 3.92 11.06 -9.73
CA SER A 402 3.84 12.48 -10.07
C SER A 402 5.13 13.04 -10.69
N GLU A 403 6.30 12.51 -10.29
CA GLU A 403 7.60 13.02 -10.74
C GLU A 403 8.09 12.35 -12.04
N ARG A 404 7.60 11.16 -12.37
CA ARG A 404 8.05 10.36 -13.52
C ARG A 404 6.87 9.80 -14.31
N ARG A 405 7.09 9.54 -15.60
CA ARG A 405 6.18 8.72 -16.40
C ARG A 405 6.34 7.26 -15.97
N VAL A 406 5.28 6.69 -15.40
CA VAL A 406 5.27 5.33 -14.85
C VAL A 406 4.21 4.51 -15.55
N LEU A 407 4.58 3.33 -16.05
CA LEU A 407 3.66 2.26 -16.43
C LEU A 407 3.12 1.62 -15.15
N PHE A 408 2.05 2.22 -14.62
CA PHE A 408 1.44 1.81 -13.36
C PHE A 408 0.44 0.68 -13.54
N ARG A 409 0.60 -0.38 -12.75
CA ARG A 409 -0.38 -1.47 -12.62
C ARG A 409 -0.66 -1.75 -11.15
N LYS A 410 -1.94 -1.63 -10.78
CA LYS A 410 -2.45 -2.05 -9.48
C LYS A 410 -2.97 -3.47 -9.61
N MET A 411 -2.39 -4.39 -8.84
CA MET A 411 -2.81 -5.78 -8.79
C MET A 411 -4.00 -5.95 -7.88
N GLU A 412 -5.00 -6.68 -8.39
CA GLU A 412 -6.19 -7.09 -7.66
C GLU A 412 -6.11 -8.58 -7.29
N PRO A 413 -6.91 -9.05 -6.32
CA PRO A 413 -7.08 -10.48 -6.07
C PRO A 413 -7.48 -11.24 -7.33
N LEU A 414 -7.13 -12.53 -7.41
CA LEU A 414 -7.35 -13.33 -8.61
C LEU A 414 -8.83 -13.43 -9.00
N HIS A 415 -9.11 -13.68 -10.28
CA HIS A 415 -10.43 -14.14 -10.68
C HIS A 415 -10.74 -15.50 -10.06
N GLU A 416 -12.03 -15.79 -9.86
CA GLU A 416 -12.44 -17.01 -9.14
C GLU A 416 -11.92 -18.30 -9.81
N ALA A 417 -11.88 -18.34 -11.15
CA ALA A 417 -11.35 -19.46 -11.92
C ALA A 417 -9.85 -19.68 -11.66
N ASP A 418 -9.04 -18.62 -11.70
CA ASP A 418 -7.60 -18.70 -11.46
C ASP A 418 -7.28 -19.03 -10.00
N ALA A 419 -8.07 -18.50 -9.08
CA ALA A 419 -7.95 -18.80 -7.65
C ALA A 419 -8.24 -20.28 -7.35
N LEU A 420 -9.22 -20.87 -8.04
CA LEU A 420 -9.50 -22.31 -7.98
C LEU A 420 -8.32 -23.12 -8.53
N GLU A 421 -7.72 -22.69 -9.63
CA GLU A 421 -6.56 -23.38 -10.23
C GLU A 421 -5.35 -23.38 -9.28
N VAL A 422 -5.05 -22.26 -8.61
CA VAL A 422 -3.98 -22.21 -7.59
C VAL A 422 -4.21 -23.23 -6.47
N LEU A 423 -5.45 -23.34 -5.99
CA LEU A 423 -5.81 -24.24 -4.90
C LEU A 423 -5.80 -25.72 -5.33
N GLN A 424 -6.09 -25.97 -6.61
CA GLN A 424 -6.27 -27.32 -7.18
C GLN A 424 -5.06 -27.82 -7.97
N GLU A 425 -3.97 -27.05 -8.07
CA GLU A 425 -2.78 -27.32 -8.91
C GLU A 425 -2.34 -28.80 -8.84
N LYS A 426 -2.30 -29.37 -7.63
CA LYS A 426 -1.86 -30.76 -7.39
C LYS A 426 -2.99 -31.76 -7.06
N VAL A 427 -4.24 -31.38 -7.27
CA VAL A 427 -5.44 -32.22 -7.00
C VAL A 427 -5.89 -32.93 -8.27
N SER A 428 -6.27 -34.21 -8.16
CA SER A 428 -6.77 -35.03 -9.28
C SER A 428 -8.10 -34.49 -9.84
N ALA A 429 -8.38 -34.72 -11.13
CA ALA A 429 -9.63 -34.26 -11.75
C ALA A 429 -10.89 -34.87 -11.09
N GLU A 430 -10.79 -36.12 -10.63
CA GLU A 430 -11.88 -36.81 -9.90
C GLU A 430 -12.19 -36.13 -8.57
N ASP A 431 -11.16 -35.81 -7.78
CA ASP A 431 -11.34 -35.14 -6.49
C ASP A 431 -11.81 -33.68 -6.65
N ARG A 432 -11.37 -32.98 -7.71
CA ARG A 432 -11.86 -31.63 -8.05
C ARG A 432 -13.37 -31.63 -8.26
N ALA A 433 -13.89 -32.57 -9.07
CA ALA A 433 -15.33 -32.68 -9.33
C ALA A 433 -16.12 -33.03 -8.06
N LYS A 434 -15.60 -33.95 -7.25
CA LYS A 434 -16.23 -34.38 -5.99
C LYS A 434 -16.33 -33.27 -4.94
N HIS A 435 -15.35 -32.37 -4.89
CA HIS A 435 -15.24 -31.33 -3.86
C HIS A 435 -15.42 -29.89 -4.41
N ALA A 436 -16.08 -29.72 -5.55
CA ALA A 436 -16.24 -28.43 -6.22
C ALA A 436 -16.83 -27.32 -5.32
N VAL A 437 -17.93 -27.60 -4.60
CA VAL A 437 -18.59 -26.62 -3.71
C VAL A 437 -17.68 -26.21 -2.54
N PRO A 438 -17.06 -27.13 -1.78
CA PRO A 438 -16.05 -26.77 -0.77
C PRO A 438 -14.89 -25.92 -1.31
N PHE A 439 -14.39 -26.20 -2.52
CA PHE A 439 -13.30 -25.42 -3.10
C PHE A 439 -13.70 -23.97 -3.43
N SER A 440 -14.85 -23.75 -4.06
CA SER A 440 -15.36 -22.39 -4.33
C SER A 440 -15.57 -21.61 -3.02
N LYS A 441 -16.09 -22.26 -1.98
CA LYS A 441 -16.20 -21.65 -0.64
C LYS A 441 -14.83 -21.26 -0.05
N LEU A 442 -13.82 -22.11 -0.15
CA LEU A 442 -12.47 -21.77 0.32
C LEU A 442 -11.86 -20.60 -0.44
N VAL A 443 -12.05 -20.54 -1.76
CA VAL A 443 -11.60 -19.41 -2.58
C VAL A 443 -12.22 -18.10 -2.10
N HIS A 444 -13.52 -18.10 -1.82
CA HIS A 444 -14.21 -16.94 -1.22
C HIS A 444 -13.66 -16.60 0.17
N LEU A 445 -13.47 -17.58 1.05
CA LEU A 445 -12.94 -17.36 2.41
C LEU A 445 -11.50 -16.85 2.43
N CYS A 446 -10.68 -17.24 1.45
CA CYS A 446 -9.32 -16.75 1.24
C CYS A 446 -9.27 -15.37 0.56
N GLY A 447 -10.43 -14.77 0.23
CA GLY A 447 -10.51 -13.48 -0.46
C GLY A 447 -9.80 -13.48 -1.81
N ARG A 448 -9.67 -14.64 -2.47
CA ARG A 448 -8.97 -14.81 -3.76
C ARG A 448 -7.50 -14.34 -3.74
N LEU A 449 -6.88 -14.26 -2.56
CA LEU A 449 -5.50 -13.82 -2.40
C LEU A 449 -4.53 -14.98 -2.67
N PRO A 450 -3.60 -14.89 -3.63
CA PRO A 450 -2.65 -15.96 -3.95
C PRO A 450 -1.90 -16.53 -2.75
N LEU A 451 -1.40 -15.68 -1.84
CA LEU A 451 -0.71 -16.14 -0.64
C LEU A 451 -1.61 -17.01 0.27
N ALA A 452 -2.86 -16.60 0.48
CA ALA A 452 -3.81 -17.37 1.29
C ALA A 452 -4.15 -18.71 0.63
N LEU A 453 -4.34 -18.71 -0.69
CA LEU A 453 -4.62 -19.92 -1.46
C LEU A 453 -3.45 -20.90 -1.44
N VAL A 454 -2.21 -20.41 -1.53
CA VAL A 454 -1.00 -21.24 -1.42
C VAL A 454 -0.84 -21.83 -0.02
N VAL A 455 -1.15 -21.07 1.03
CA VAL A 455 -1.18 -21.58 2.41
C VAL A 455 -2.17 -22.74 2.54
N VAL A 456 -3.41 -22.55 2.05
CA VAL A 456 -4.43 -23.61 2.12
C VAL A 456 -4.08 -24.80 1.24
N ALA A 457 -3.57 -24.58 0.02
CA ALA A 457 -3.09 -25.66 -0.84
C ALA A 457 -1.99 -26.48 -0.14
N ARG A 458 -1.08 -25.81 0.58
CA ARG A 458 -0.02 -26.49 1.34
C ARG A 458 -0.56 -27.28 2.53
N LEU A 459 -1.56 -26.78 3.24
CA LEU A 459 -2.25 -27.51 4.30
C LEU A 459 -2.87 -28.83 3.80
N LEU A 460 -3.38 -28.82 2.56
CA LEU A 460 -3.96 -29.99 1.91
C LEU A 460 -2.90 -30.97 1.39
N GLU A 461 -1.72 -30.49 0.98
CA GLU A 461 -0.63 -31.31 0.45
C GLU A 461 0.16 -32.09 1.52
N VAL A 462 0.49 -31.46 2.65
CA VAL A 462 1.48 -31.99 3.62
C VAL A 462 0.95 -33.16 4.47
N GLY A 463 -0.21 -33.73 4.13
CA GLY A 463 -0.84 -34.83 4.89
C GLY A 463 -1.39 -34.40 6.26
N ALA A 464 -1.27 -33.12 6.62
CA ALA A 464 -1.86 -32.55 7.84
C ALA A 464 -3.39 -32.53 7.79
N ARG A 465 -3.98 -32.29 6.60
CA ARG A 465 -5.44 -32.28 6.36
C ARG A 465 -5.76 -32.98 5.02
N PRO A 466 -6.15 -34.27 5.01
CA PRO A 466 -6.52 -34.96 3.77
C PRO A 466 -7.76 -34.33 3.10
N LEU A 467 -7.90 -34.47 1.78
CA LEU A 467 -8.99 -33.85 0.98
C LEU A 467 -10.41 -34.13 1.52
N HIS A 468 -10.68 -35.31 2.09
CA HIS A 468 -12.00 -35.62 2.66
C HIS A 468 -12.40 -34.70 3.83
N THR A 469 -11.43 -34.00 4.45
CA THR A 469 -11.66 -33.03 5.53
C THR A 469 -12.02 -31.63 5.03
N LEU A 470 -12.03 -31.38 3.72
CA LEU A 470 -12.38 -30.08 3.11
C LEU A 470 -13.68 -29.46 3.66
N PRO A 471 -14.81 -30.20 3.78
CA PRO A 471 -16.02 -29.63 4.35
C PRO A 471 -15.88 -29.20 5.82
N ALA A 472 -15.02 -29.89 6.58
CA ALA A 472 -14.76 -29.55 7.97
C ALA A 472 -13.90 -28.27 8.06
N LEU A 473 -12.87 -28.14 7.20
CA LEU A 473 -12.04 -26.94 7.10
C LEU A 473 -12.88 -25.71 6.69
N VAL A 474 -13.77 -25.85 5.70
CA VAL A 474 -14.70 -24.79 5.31
C VAL A 474 -15.56 -24.37 6.50
N ARG A 475 -16.16 -25.33 7.23
CA ARG A 475 -16.98 -25.04 8.41
C ARG A 475 -16.18 -24.39 9.54
N GLU A 476 -14.92 -24.78 9.71
CA GLU A 476 -13.98 -24.20 10.68
C GLU A 476 -13.76 -22.72 10.34
N MET A 477 -13.37 -22.41 9.11
CA MET A 477 -13.16 -21.04 8.64
C MET A 477 -14.46 -20.20 8.55
N GLU A 478 -15.62 -20.80 8.28
CA GLU A 478 -16.93 -20.13 8.31
C GLU A 478 -17.39 -19.80 9.73
N LYS A 479 -17.08 -20.66 10.71
CA LYS A 479 -17.45 -20.48 12.12
C LYS A 479 -16.45 -19.65 12.91
N GLU A 480 -15.22 -19.55 12.44
CA GLU A 480 -14.22 -18.66 13.01
C GLU A 480 -14.78 -17.24 13.04
N LEU A 481 -14.69 -16.61 14.22
CA LEU A 481 -14.93 -15.18 14.32
C LEU A 481 -13.97 -14.48 13.36
N GLU A 482 -14.38 -13.37 12.74
CA GLU A 482 -13.54 -12.64 11.77
C GLU A 482 -12.10 -12.43 12.27
N ARG A 483 -11.90 -12.23 13.58
CA ARG A 483 -10.59 -12.05 14.24
C ARG A 483 -9.66 -13.28 14.31
N THR A 484 -10.18 -14.50 14.24
CA THR A 484 -9.39 -15.76 14.29
C THR A 484 -9.19 -16.38 12.92
N LYS A 485 -9.84 -15.85 11.88
CA LYS A 485 -9.78 -16.33 10.50
C LYS A 485 -8.36 -16.46 9.92
N LEU A 486 -7.41 -15.70 10.46
CA LEU A 486 -6.01 -15.71 10.03
C LEU A 486 -5.17 -16.80 10.71
N ASP A 487 -5.63 -17.41 11.79
CA ASP A 487 -4.87 -18.46 12.49
C ASP A 487 -4.74 -19.71 11.61
N THR A 488 -5.76 -20.00 10.79
CA THR A 488 -5.73 -21.07 9.77
C THR A 488 -4.86 -20.71 8.55
N LEU A 489 -4.54 -19.42 8.34
CA LEU A 489 -3.77 -18.90 7.20
C LEU A 489 -2.31 -18.56 7.58
N ASP A 490 -1.78 -19.25 8.58
CA ASP A 490 -0.45 -19.03 9.14
C ASP A 490 0.32 -20.34 9.20
N LEU A 491 1.38 -20.46 8.39
CA LEU A 491 2.29 -21.60 8.34
C LEU A 491 3.74 -21.11 8.55
N PRO A 492 4.15 -20.89 9.82
CA PRO A 492 5.47 -20.34 10.14
C PRO A 492 6.62 -21.23 9.68
N GLU A 493 6.45 -22.56 9.76
CA GLU A 493 7.46 -23.55 9.33
C GLU A 493 7.80 -23.49 7.83
N HIS A 494 6.98 -22.79 7.04
CA HIS A 494 7.16 -22.61 5.61
C HIS A 494 7.33 -21.13 5.20
N GLU A 495 7.50 -20.22 6.16
CA GLU A 495 7.59 -18.77 5.93
C GLU A 495 6.37 -18.20 5.18
N LEU A 496 5.22 -18.89 5.24
CA LEU A 496 3.98 -18.52 4.57
C LEU A 496 2.97 -18.02 5.59
N SER A 497 2.84 -16.70 5.72
CA SER A 497 1.92 -16.10 6.69
C SER A 497 1.26 -14.86 6.12
N VAL A 498 -0.06 -14.93 5.90
CA VAL A 498 -0.87 -13.76 5.53
C VAL A 498 -0.83 -12.73 6.67
N ARG A 499 -0.83 -13.22 7.91
CA ARG A 499 -0.77 -12.40 9.12
C ARG A 499 0.54 -11.62 9.20
N ALA A 500 1.69 -12.27 9.03
CA ALA A 500 2.98 -11.58 9.06
C ALA A 500 3.11 -10.56 7.92
N ALA A 501 2.62 -10.92 6.72
CA ALA A 501 2.62 -10.02 5.57
C ALA A 501 1.81 -8.74 5.85
N LEU A 502 0.57 -8.85 6.36
CA LEU A 502 -0.24 -7.69 6.74
C LEU A 502 0.36 -6.89 7.90
N ASN A 503 1.00 -7.56 8.87
CA ASN A 503 1.67 -6.89 9.98
C ASN A 503 2.78 -5.95 9.51
N CYS A 504 3.59 -6.38 8.55
CA CYS A 504 4.65 -5.53 7.96
C CYS A 504 4.06 -4.27 7.31
N SER A 505 2.93 -4.40 6.60
CA SER A 505 2.23 -3.27 5.99
C SER A 505 1.66 -2.29 7.03
N VAL A 506 1.14 -2.79 8.15
CA VAL A 506 0.57 -1.94 9.20
C VAL A 506 1.65 -1.27 10.07
N ARG A 507 2.82 -1.90 10.25
CA ARG A 507 3.94 -1.35 11.04
C ARG A 507 4.47 -0.02 10.49
N VAL A 508 4.43 0.18 9.18
CA VAL A 508 4.94 1.40 8.53
C VAL A 508 3.94 2.55 8.52
N LEU A 509 2.69 2.31 8.91
CA LEU A 509 1.66 3.34 8.98
C LEU A 509 1.88 4.27 10.18
N ASN A 510 1.50 5.54 10.01
CA ASN A 510 1.42 6.49 11.12
C ASN A 510 0.32 6.10 12.13
N LYS A 511 0.27 6.77 13.27
CA LYS A 511 -0.65 6.43 14.36
C LYS A 511 -2.12 6.62 13.93
N GLU A 512 -2.39 7.67 13.19
CA GLU A 512 -3.72 8.07 12.74
C GLU A 512 -4.30 7.06 11.73
N ALA A 513 -3.52 6.64 10.73
CA ALA A 513 -3.91 5.62 9.75
C ALA A 513 -4.14 4.26 10.40
N ARG A 514 -3.30 3.85 11.36
CA ARG A 514 -3.53 2.60 12.11
C ARG A 514 -4.83 2.66 12.92
N LEU A 515 -5.08 3.80 13.58
CA LEU A 515 -6.31 4.00 14.34
C LEU A 515 -7.54 3.93 13.43
N LEU A 516 -7.50 4.61 12.28
CA LEU A 516 -8.60 4.59 11.32
C LEU A 516 -8.83 3.18 10.74
N LEU A 517 -7.77 2.42 10.47
CA LEU A 517 -7.88 1.02 10.05
C LEU A 517 -8.62 0.16 11.08
N TRP A 518 -8.31 0.32 12.36
CA TRP A 518 -9.02 -0.36 13.44
C TRP A 518 -10.49 0.06 13.53
N GLN A 519 -10.77 1.35 13.35
CA GLN A 519 -12.13 1.89 13.37
C GLN A 519 -12.97 1.36 12.20
N LEU A 520 -12.41 1.33 10.99
CA LEU A 520 -13.03 0.76 9.79
C LEU A 520 -13.30 -0.74 9.93
N ALA A 521 -12.43 -1.47 10.63
CA ALA A 521 -12.63 -2.90 10.88
C ALA A 521 -13.84 -3.18 11.78
N VAL A 522 -14.13 -2.27 12.73
CA VAL A 522 -15.31 -2.32 13.61
C VAL A 522 -16.59 -1.88 12.89
N HIS A 523 -16.48 -1.04 11.86
CA HIS A 523 -17.63 -0.62 11.05
C HIS A 523 -18.35 -1.84 10.44
N PRO A 524 -19.67 -2.00 10.64
CA PRO A 524 -20.37 -3.25 10.37
C PRO A 524 -20.63 -3.49 8.87
N GLY A 525 -20.64 -2.44 8.04
CA GLY A 525 -20.89 -2.54 6.60
C GLY A 525 -19.68 -3.05 5.79
N PRO A 526 -19.92 -3.61 4.59
CA PRO A 526 -18.84 -4.04 3.68
C PRO A 526 -17.97 -2.85 3.23
N SER A 527 -18.59 -1.68 3.08
CA SER A 527 -17.96 -0.40 2.82
C SER A 527 -18.64 0.73 3.62
N ALA A 528 -17.96 1.86 3.72
CA ALA A 528 -18.44 3.08 4.36
C ALA A 528 -18.37 4.25 3.37
N SER A 529 -19.36 5.14 3.41
CA SER A 529 -19.33 6.42 2.68
C SER A 529 -18.23 7.33 3.24
N TRP A 530 -17.84 8.35 2.47
CA TRP A 530 -16.89 9.36 2.93
C TRP A 530 -17.30 9.98 4.27
N GLU A 531 -18.57 10.36 4.42
CA GLU A 531 -19.15 10.97 5.62
C GLU A 531 -19.02 10.04 6.83
N ALA A 532 -19.35 8.76 6.66
CA ALA A 532 -19.21 7.75 7.71
C ALA A 532 -17.74 7.58 8.14
N VAL A 533 -16.79 7.58 7.20
CA VAL A 533 -15.35 7.51 7.52
C VAL A 533 -14.88 8.75 8.28
N MET A 534 -15.33 9.94 7.88
CA MET A 534 -14.98 11.20 8.57
C MET A 534 -15.53 11.24 10.00
N ASP A 535 -16.76 10.77 10.20
CA ASP A 535 -17.36 10.69 11.53
C ASP A 535 -16.67 9.64 12.41
N LEU A 536 -16.26 8.50 11.81
CA LEU A 536 -15.49 7.46 12.50
C LEU A 536 -14.17 7.98 13.07
N GLY A 537 -13.41 8.73 12.28
CA GLY A 537 -12.10 9.25 12.71
C GLY A 537 -12.19 10.20 13.92
N ARG A 538 -13.33 10.87 14.10
CA ARG A 538 -13.62 11.75 15.25
C ARG A 538 -14.01 11.01 16.53
N ALA A 539 -14.22 9.69 16.48
CA ALA A 539 -14.71 8.93 17.63
C ALA A 539 -13.78 8.97 18.86
N VAL A 540 -12.48 9.15 18.65
CA VAL A 540 -11.45 9.09 19.71
C VAL A 540 -10.78 10.44 19.92
N ASP A 541 -10.52 11.19 18.83
CA ASP A 541 -9.91 12.51 18.87
C ASP A 541 -10.43 13.38 17.72
N GLU A 542 -11.12 14.47 18.07
CA GLU A 542 -11.70 15.44 17.11
C GLU A 542 -10.64 16.15 16.26
N GLY A 543 -9.38 16.20 16.71
CA GLY A 543 -8.26 16.78 15.98
C GLY A 543 -7.64 15.88 14.89
N THR A 544 -8.12 14.63 14.77
CA THR A 544 -7.56 13.65 13.83
C THR A 544 -7.76 14.06 12.37
N ARG A 545 -6.67 14.13 11.60
CA ARG A 545 -6.70 14.33 10.13
C ARG A 545 -7.11 13.04 9.42
N THR A 546 -8.39 12.71 9.54
CA THR A 546 -9.00 11.46 9.06
C THR A 546 -8.91 11.35 7.54
N ASP A 547 -9.05 12.46 6.82
CA ASP A 547 -8.84 12.59 5.39
C ASP A 547 -7.44 12.11 4.96
N ARG A 548 -6.40 12.59 5.65
CA ARG A 548 -5.02 12.19 5.38
C ARG A 548 -4.77 10.73 5.75
N ALA A 549 -5.28 10.29 6.89
CA ALA A 549 -5.20 8.90 7.32
C ALA A 549 -5.85 7.94 6.30
N LEU A 550 -6.98 8.33 5.71
CA LEU A 550 -7.65 7.55 4.68
C LEU A 550 -6.83 7.49 3.38
N VAL A 551 -6.25 8.62 2.95
CA VAL A 551 -5.34 8.66 1.80
C VAL A 551 -4.15 7.73 2.02
N ASP A 552 -3.56 7.74 3.22
CA ASP A 552 -2.44 6.87 3.57
C ASP A 552 -2.84 5.37 3.50
N LEU A 553 -4.05 5.02 3.97
CA LEU A 553 -4.56 3.64 3.92
C LEU A 553 -4.89 3.14 2.51
N VAL A 554 -5.47 4.01 1.67
CA VAL A 554 -5.73 3.70 0.26
C VAL A 554 -4.42 3.55 -0.50
N ALA A 555 -3.47 4.47 -0.27
CA ALA A 555 -2.14 4.39 -0.86
C ALA A 555 -1.39 3.13 -0.41
N ALA A 556 -1.60 2.65 0.81
CA ALA A 556 -1.04 1.41 1.33
C ALA A 556 -1.77 0.12 0.90
N ASN A 557 -2.80 0.24 0.05
CA ASN A 557 -3.62 -0.88 -0.41
C ASN A 557 -4.22 -1.72 0.73
N LEU A 558 -4.56 -1.06 1.85
CA LEU A 558 -5.27 -1.66 2.99
C LEU A 558 -6.76 -1.28 3.01
N VAL A 559 -7.11 -0.17 2.37
CA VAL A 559 -8.49 0.25 2.09
C VAL A 559 -8.68 0.28 0.58
N GLU A 560 -9.76 -0.35 0.13
CA GLU A 560 -10.21 -0.32 -1.25
C GLU A 560 -11.19 0.84 -1.44
N HIS A 561 -11.10 1.50 -2.59
CA HIS A 561 -12.00 2.58 -2.97
C HIS A 561 -12.79 2.15 -4.19
N HIS A 562 -14.09 1.93 -4.01
CA HIS A 562 -15.03 1.46 -5.03
C HIS A 562 -16.07 2.55 -5.26
N GLY A 563 -15.96 3.26 -6.38
CA GLY A 563 -16.81 4.43 -6.65
C GLY A 563 -16.51 5.56 -5.68
N ASP A 564 -17.41 5.80 -4.73
CA ASP A 564 -17.35 6.79 -3.66
C ASP A 564 -17.30 6.16 -2.25
N ARG A 565 -17.18 4.82 -2.17
CA ARG A 565 -17.19 4.07 -0.91
C ARG A 565 -15.84 3.42 -0.60
N TYR A 566 -15.56 3.31 0.68
CA TYR A 566 -14.32 2.78 1.22
C TYR A 566 -14.57 1.43 1.91
N GLY A 567 -13.92 0.38 1.43
CA GLY A 567 -14.05 -0.99 1.93
C GLY A 567 -12.74 -1.53 2.48
N LEU A 568 -12.83 -2.50 3.38
CA LEU A 568 -11.69 -3.33 3.77
C LEU A 568 -11.85 -4.69 3.11
N HIS A 569 -10.75 -5.20 2.54
CA HIS A 569 -10.68 -6.60 2.17
C HIS A 569 -10.92 -7.49 3.41
N ASP A 570 -11.64 -8.61 3.27
CA ASP A 570 -12.06 -9.46 4.38
C ASP A 570 -10.89 -9.91 5.27
N LEU A 571 -9.75 -10.27 4.67
CA LEU A 571 -8.55 -10.66 5.41
C LEU A 571 -7.88 -9.48 6.14
N VAL A 572 -7.99 -8.26 5.59
CA VAL A 572 -7.50 -7.04 6.27
C VAL A 572 -8.41 -6.68 7.44
N ARG A 573 -9.72 -6.81 7.28
CA ARG A 573 -10.70 -6.66 8.36
C ARG A 573 -10.43 -7.66 9.49
N ALA A 574 -10.25 -8.94 9.15
CA ALA A 574 -9.87 -10.00 10.09
C ALA A 574 -8.59 -9.66 10.86
N PHE A 575 -7.55 -9.19 10.16
CA PHE A 575 -6.29 -8.75 10.75
C PHE A 575 -6.48 -7.59 11.72
N ALA A 576 -7.19 -6.55 11.30
CA ALA A 576 -7.39 -5.34 12.07
C ALA A 576 -8.21 -5.62 13.34
N LEU A 577 -9.28 -6.41 13.27
CA LEU A 577 -10.11 -6.78 14.42
C LEU A 577 -9.34 -7.50 15.53
N ARG A 578 -8.28 -8.25 15.20
CA ARG A 578 -7.41 -8.89 16.20
C ARG A 578 -6.64 -7.87 17.05
N HIS A 579 -6.28 -6.72 16.47
CA HIS A 579 -5.57 -5.66 17.17
C HIS A 579 -6.49 -4.79 18.04
N VAL A 580 -7.79 -4.80 17.78
CA VAL A 580 -8.79 -4.05 18.55
C VAL A 580 -9.02 -4.64 19.95
N ARG A 581 -8.78 -5.94 20.17
CA ARG A 581 -8.96 -6.57 21.50
C ARG A 581 -7.91 -7.63 21.84
N PRO A 582 -6.80 -7.25 22.49
CA PRO A 582 -5.97 -8.22 23.19
C PRO A 582 -6.34 -8.39 24.68
N VAL A 583 -6.89 -7.36 25.36
CA VAL A 583 -7.11 -7.37 26.82
C VAL A 583 -8.42 -6.65 27.21
N PRO A 584 -9.26 -7.20 28.12
CA PRO A 584 -10.35 -6.44 28.75
C PRO A 584 -9.83 -5.17 29.42
N ASP A 585 -10.48 -4.02 29.15
CA ASP A 585 -10.17 -2.69 29.73
C ASP A 585 -8.86 -1.98 29.31
N GLY A 586 -8.20 -2.45 28.26
CA GLY A 586 -7.10 -1.70 27.61
C GLY A 586 -7.58 -0.47 26.81
N GLU A 587 -6.62 0.36 26.36
CA GLU A 587 -6.86 1.54 25.50
C GLU A 587 -7.66 1.17 24.23
N ASN A 588 -7.31 0.06 23.58
CA ASN A 588 -8.01 -0.43 22.37
C ASN A 588 -9.47 -0.83 22.64
N ALA A 589 -9.81 -1.29 23.84
CA ALA A 589 -11.19 -1.58 24.21
C ALA A 589 -12.02 -0.31 24.47
N LYS A 590 -11.38 0.82 24.81
CA LYS A 590 -12.04 2.13 24.85
C LYS A 590 -12.28 2.67 23.45
N ILE A 591 -11.27 2.53 22.57
CA ILE A 591 -11.36 2.89 21.15
C ILE A 591 -12.53 2.16 20.51
N GLU A 592 -12.60 0.83 20.62
CA GLU A 592 -13.70 0.05 20.07
C GLU A 592 -15.07 0.48 20.59
N ARG A 593 -15.22 0.71 21.91
CA ARG A 593 -16.47 1.18 22.50
C ARG A 593 -16.88 2.55 21.95
N ALA A 594 -15.92 3.47 21.79
CA ALA A 594 -16.16 4.78 21.20
C ALA A 594 -16.54 4.66 19.72
N THR A 595 -15.83 3.82 18.95
CA THR A 595 -16.12 3.54 17.54
C THR A 595 -17.50 2.94 17.34
N VAL A 596 -17.86 1.90 18.10
CA VAL A 596 -19.20 1.28 18.03
C VAL A 596 -20.28 2.33 18.29
N ARG A 597 -20.11 3.15 19.33
CA ARG A 597 -21.06 4.23 19.63
C ARG A 597 -21.14 5.24 18.47
N GLN A 598 -20.01 5.64 17.90
CA GLN A 598 -19.96 6.59 16.79
C GLN A 598 -20.65 6.06 15.53
N VAL A 599 -20.41 4.80 15.16
CA VAL A 599 -21.10 4.15 14.03
C VAL A 599 -22.60 4.14 14.26
N LEU A 600 -23.04 3.68 15.43
CA LEU A 600 -24.47 3.58 15.73
C LEU A 600 -25.15 4.95 15.82
N ALA A 601 -24.46 5.97 16.33
CA ALA A 601 -24.94 7.35 16.32
C ALA A 601 -25.07 7.88 14.89
N HIS A 602 -24.04 7.70 14.05
CA HIS A 602 -24.07 8.05 12.63
C HIS A 602 -25.26 7.42 11.91
N GLN A 603 -25.43 6.11 12.06
CA GLN A 603 -26.56 5.41 11.44
C GLN A 603 -27.90 5.89 12.00
N LEU A 604 -28.03 6.02 13.32
CA LEU A 604 -29.30 6.42 13.93
C LEU A 604 -29.75 7.81 13.47
N HIS A 605 -28.85 8.79 13.47
CA HIS A 605 -29.21 10.15 13.10
C HIS A 605 -29.49 10.30 11.60
N ASN A 606 -28.73 9.63 10.72
CA ASN A 606 -28.97 9.66 9.28
C ASN A 606 -30.26 8.92 8.89
N VAL A 607 -30.48 7.72 9.44
CA VAL A 607 -31.75 6.99 9.24
C VAL A 607 -32.93 7.78 9.81
N ARG A 608 -32.75 8.44 10.96
CA ARG A 608 -33.79 9.29 11.53
C ARG A 608 -34.09 10.52 10.67
N ALA A 609 -33.10 11.10 9.99
CA ALA A 609 -33.34 12.19 9.06
C ALA A 609 -34.26 11.74 7.91
N CYS A 610 -34.00 10.56 7.33
CA CYS A 610 -34.90 9.95 6.33
C CYS A 610 -36.28 9.63 6.92
N ASP A 611 -36.34 9.03 8.11
CA ASP A 611 -37.59 8.69 8.79
C ASP A 611 -38.48 9.91 9.06
N ARG A 612 -37.91 11.09 9.33
CA ARG A 612 -38.69 12.34 9.45
C ARG A 612 -39.38 12.75 8.16
N VAL A 613 -38.81 12.42 7.00
CA VAL A 613 -39.46 12.66 5.70
C VAL A 613 -40.53 11.61 5.43
N LEU A 614 -40.28 10.35 5.82
CA LEU A 614 -41.18 9.21 5.64
C LEU A 614 -42.40 9.24 6.57
N ASP A 615 -42.22 9.69 7.81
CA ASP A 615 -43.22 9.75 8.87
C ASP A 615 -43.01 11.03 9.70
N ARG A 616 -43.56 12.14 9.19
CA ARG A 616 -43.36 13.50 9.72
C ARG A 616 -43.88 13.69 11.14
N GLU A 617 -44.91 12.94 11.51
CA GLU A 617 -45.58 13.05 12.81
C GLU A 617 -44.88 12.21 13.88
N ARG A 618 -44.02 11.26 13.48
CA ARG A 618 -43.28 10.43 14.43
C ARG A 618 -42.23 11.24 15.16
N THR A 619 -42.22 11.11 16.48
CA THR A 619 -41.15 11.61 17.34
C THR A 619 -40.43 10.42 17.98
N LEU A 620 -39.10 10.42 17.88
CA LEU A 620 -38.23 9.42 18.52
C LEU A 620 -37.26 10.13 19.47
N PRO A 621 -37.02 9.63 20.69
CA PRO A 621 -36.11 10.23 21.66
C PRO A 621 -34.65 9.88 21.33
N THR A 622 -34.17 10.36 20.17
CA THR A 622 -32.81 10.06 19.68
C THR A 622 -31.71 10.90 20.34
N GLY A 623 -32.06 12.00 21.00
CA GLY A 623 -31.11 13.00 21.47
C GLY A 623 -30.53 13.86 20.34
N GLU A 624 -29.59 14.74 20.69
CA GLU A 624 -28.84 15.56 19.72
C GLU A 624 -27.76 14.75 19.01
N PRO A 625 -27.48 15.02 17.72
CA PRO A 625 -26.52 14.26 16.91
C PRO A 625 -25.05 14.39 17.33
N GLY A 626 -24.73 15.21 18.33
CA GLY A 626 -23.36 15.46 18.74
C GLY A 626 -22.51 15.99 17.56
N ALA A 627 -21.33 15.40 17.35
CA ALA A 627 -20.39 15.79 16.30
C ALA A 627 -20.55 15.02 14.96
N VAL A 628 -21.62 14.21 14.84
CA VAL A 628 -21.92 13.38 13.67
C VAL A 628 -22.54 14.24 12.56
N ARG A 629 -22.18 13.94 11.31
CA ARG A 629 -22.82 14.54 10.13
C ARG A 629 -24.14 13.85 9.86
N VAL A 630 -25.19 14.66 9.74
CA VAL A 630 -26.55 14.21 9.47
C VAL A 630 -26.96 14.76 8.11
N ILE A 631 -27.42 13.89 7.23
CA ILE A 631 -28.04 14.27 5.96
C ILE A 631 -29.32 15.08 6.18
N ASP A 632 -29.68 15.89 5.20
CA ASP A 632 -30.92 16.64 5.17
C ASP A 632 -31.63 16.37 3.83
N PRO A 633 -32.27 15.19 3.67
CA PRO A 633 -32.92 14.82 2.42
C PRO A 633 -34.05 15.81 2.12
N ALA A 634 -33.99 16.44 0.94
CA ALA A 634 -34.93 17.50 0.54
C ALA A 634 -36.33 16.94 0.29
N ASP A 635 -36.39 15.70 -0.18
CA ASP A 635 -37.63 15.01 -0.47
C ASP A 635 -37.57 13.52 -0.16
N LEU A 636 -38.69 12.86 -0.47
CA LEU A 636 -38.89 11.46 -0.19
C LEU A 636 -37.99 10.55 -1.04
N ALA A 637 -37.74 10.92 -2.29
CA ALA A 637 -36.96 10.12 -3.22
C ALA A 637 -35.49 10.11 -2.77
N GLU A 638 -34.94 11.25 -2.36
CA GLU A 638 -33.61 11.32 -1.75
C GLU A 638 -33.52 10.48 -0.47
N ALA A 639 -34.53 10.58 0.41
CA ALA A 639 -34.55 9.80 1.65
C ALA A 639 -34.59 8.29 1.41
N MET A 640 -35.39 7.83 0.43
CA MET A 640 -35.50 6.41 0.09
C MET A 640 -34.25 5.90 -0.64
N ALA A 641 -33.66 6.68 -1.56
CA ALA A 641 -32.43 6.31 -2.25
C ALA A 641 -31.25 6.16 -1.27
N PHE A 642 -31.12 7.06 -0.30
CA PHE A 642 -30.12 6.95 0.76
C PHE A 642 -30.31 5.66 1.58
N LEU A 643 -31.56 5.34 1.95
CA LEU A 643 -31.85 4.13 2.70
C LEU A 643 -31.63 2.87 1.85
N ASP A 644 -31.95 2.88 0.55
CA ASP A 644 -31.67 1.76 -0.36
C ASP A 644 -30.16 1.45 -0.40
N GLU A 645 -29.32 2.49 -0.44
CA GLU A 645 -27.86 2.35 -0.45
C GLU A 645 -27.30 1.88 0.91
N GLU A 646 -27.77 2.47 2.01
CA GLU A 646 -27.23 2.20 3.35
C GLU A 646 -27.87 1.01 4.08
N TYR A 647 -28.98 0.45 3.57
CA TYR A 647 -29.79 -0.53 4.29
C TYR A 647 -28.97 -1.71 4.80
N ALA A 648 -28.13 -2.30 3.95
CA ALA A 648 -27.32 -3.45 4.32
C ALA A 648 -26.34 -3.12 5.47
N THR A 649 -25.78 -1.91 5.47
CA THR A 649 -24.87 -1.42 6.52
C THR A 649 -25.61 -1.15 7.82
N VAL A 650 -26.79 -0.55 7.77
CA VAL A 650 -27.62 -0.28 8.95
C VAL A 650 -28.16 -1.58 9.55
N GLN A 651 -28.58 -2.57 8.75
CA GLN A 651 -29.00 -3.89 9.24
C GLN A 651 -27.91 -4.56 10.07
N ARG A 652 -26.65 -4.53 9.60
CA ARG A 652 -25.52 -5.04 10.38
C ARG A 652 -25.24 -4.19 11.62
N GLY A 653 -25.52 -2.89 11.56
CA GLY A 653 -25.52 -1.98 12.71
C GLY A 653 -26.52 -2.37 13.82
N VAL A 654 -27.75 -2.74 13.45
CA VAL A 654 -28.75 -3.27 14.39
C VAL A 654 -28.21 -4.52 15.10
N HIS A 655 -27.64 -5.46 14.34
CA HIS A 655 -27.02 -6.67 14.90
C HIS A 655 -25.82 -6.33 15.80
N LEU A 656 -25.01 -5.33 15.45
CA LEU A 656 -23.92 -4.85 16.29
C LEU A 656 -24.45 -4.30 17.61
N ALA A 657 -25.52 -3.51 17.61
CA ALA A 657 -26.15 -2.99 18.83
C ALA A 657 -26.67 -4.12 19.73
N ILE A 658 -27.34 -5.13 19.16
CA ILE A 658 -27.83 -6.32 19.87
C ILE A 658 -26.66 -7.09 20.50
N ASN A 659 -25.64 -7.41 19.72
CA ASN A 659 -24.48 -8.19 20.18
C ASN A 659 -23.68 -7.46 21.28
N ARG A 660 -23.70 -6.13 21.27
CA ARG A 660 -23.06 -5.29 22.29
C ARG A 660 -23.99 -4.90 23.44
N ARG A 661 -25.27 -5.29 23.38
CA ARG A 661 -26.32 -4.97 24.36
C ARG A 661 -26.43 -3.47 24.63
N ILE A 662 -26.48 -2.67 23.57
CA ILE A 662 -26.64 -1.22 23.67
C ILE A 662 -28.10 -0.87 23.39
N ASP A 663 -28.95 -1.04 24.41
CA ASP A 663 -30.41 -1.07 24.29
C ASP A 663 -30.98 0.16 23.58
N GLN A 664 -30.44 1.36 23.82
CA GLN A 664 -30.86 2.59 23.14
C GLN A 664 -30.88 2.43 21.60
N TYR A 665 -29.81 1.91 21.00
CA TYR A 665 -29.74 1.72 19.55
C TYR A 665 -30.50 0.46 19.10
N THR A 666 -30.58 -0.55 19.95
CA THR A 666 -31.33 -1.79 19.67
C THR A 666 -32.81 -1.53 19.39
N TRP A 667 -33.43 -0.52 20.02
CA TRP A 667 -34.82 -0.19 19.75
C TRP A 667 -35.02 1.03 18.83
N LEU A 668 -34.17 2.06 18.91
CA LEU A 668 -34.33 3.27 18.09
C LEU A 668 -34.03 3.04 16.60
N LEU A 669 -33.00 2.25 16.26
CA LEU A 669 -32.67 1.97 14.86
C LEU A 669 -33.79 1.20 14.14
N PRO A 670 -34.31 0.07 14.66
CA PRO A 670 -35.47 -0.59 14.05
C PRO A 670 -36.69 0.32 13.94
N MET A 671 -36.92 1.18 14.94
CA MET A 671 -38.03 2.13 14.93
C MET A 671 -37.89 3.21 13.85
N ALA A 672 -36.68 3.64 13.53
CA ALA A 672 -36.43 4.57 12.43
C ALA A 672 -36.47 3.87 11.04
N LEU A 673 -36.16 2.58 10.97
CA LEU A 673 -36.16 1.81 9.72
C LEU A 673 -37.54 1.27 9.29
N VAL A 674 -38.46 1.05 10.23
CA VAL A 674 -39.67 0.24 9.98
C VAL A 674 -40.53 0.75 8.82
N ILE A 675 -40.65 2.07 8.63
CA ILE A 675 -41.46 2.63 7.54
C ILE A 675 -40.83 2.33 6.18
N TYR A 676 -39.52 2.47 6.06
CA TYR A 676 -38.78 2.09 4.86
C TYR A 676 -38.93 0.59 4.58
N GLN A 677 -38.74 -0.25 5.60
CA GLN A 677 -38.89 -1.70 5.45
C GLN A 677 -40.31 -2.08 4.98
N TRP A 678 -41.34 -1.41 5.48
CA TRP A 678 -42.70 -1.59 4.97
C TRP A 678 -42.87 -1.14 3.52
N ARG A 679 -42.27 -0.01 3.11
CA ARG A 679 -42.34 0.51 1.72
C ARG A 679 -41.57 -0.35 0.71
N ARG A 680 -40.59 -1.14 1.16
CA ARG A 680 -39.80 -2.09 0.34
C ARG A 680 -40.21 -3.56 0.52
N ARG A 681 -41.24 -3.84 1.32
CA ARG A 681 -41.71 -5.20 1.67
C ARG A 681 -40.67 -6.08 2.38
N LEU A 682 -39.74 -5.49 3.11
CA LEU A 682 -38.71 -6.17 3.91
C LEU A 682 -39.27 -6.58 5.29
N LEU A 683 -40.36 -7.35 5.28
CA LEU A 683 -41.20 -7.60 6.46
C LEU A 683 -40.56 -8.57 7.46
N ASP A 684 -39.79 -9.54 7.00
CA ASP A 684 -39.09 -10.49 7.87
C ASP A 684 -38.01 -9.79 8.71
N ASP A 685 -37.20 -8.95 8.05
CA ASP A 685 -36.20 -8.10 8.72
C ASP A 685 -36.88 -7.16 9.73
N ALA A 686 -37.98 -6.52 9.35
CA ALA A 686 -38.74 -5.66 10.26
C ALA A 686 -39.25 -6.44 11.48
N ARG A 687 -39.83 -7.63 11.27
CA ARG A 687 -40.34 -8.49 12.34
C ARG A 687 -39.24 -8.89 13.30
N GLN A 688 -38.09 -9.33 12.78
CA GLN A 688 -36.96 -9.74 13.61
C GLN A 688 -36.40 -8.56 14.41
N ASN A 689 -36.14 -7.43 13.76
CA ASN A 689 -35.56 -6.25 14.40
C ASN A 689 -36.50 -5.65 15.44
N LEU A 690 -37.80 -5.55 15.16
CA LEU A 690 -38.79 -5.02 16.10
C LEU A 690 -39.02 -5.92 17.31
N ARG A 691 -38.81 -7.23 17.19
CA ARG A 691 -38.84 -8.13 18.35
C ARG A 691 -37.73 -7.79 19.34
N TYR A 692 -36.49 -7.63 18.86
CA TYR A 692 -35.38 -7.17 19.69
C TYR A 692 -35.59 -5.75 20.23
N ALA A 693 -36.17 -4.87 19.41
CA ALA A 693 -36.54 -3.52 19.84
C ALA A 693 -37.54 -3.54 21.00
N ALA A 694 -38.56 -4.41 20.95
CA ALA A 694 -39.55 -4.52 22.02
C ALA A 694 -38.91 -4.99 23.33
N GLU A 695 -38.05 -6.02 23.28
CA GLU A 695 -37.30 -6.51 24.44
C GLU A 695 -36.41 -5.41 25.06
N ALA A 696 -35.71 -4.64 24.23
CA ALA A 696 -34.88 -3.53 24.71
C ALA A 696 -35.70 -2.35 25.25
N ALA A 697 -36.79 -1.97 24.55
CA ALA A 697 -37.64 -0.85 24.94
C ALA A 697 -38.34 -1.07 26.30
N GLU A 698 -38.75 -2.30 26.61
CA GLU A 698 -39.31 -2.66 27.93
C GLU A 698 -38.32 -2.41 29.09
N THR A 699 -37.01 -2.32 28.80
CA THR A 699 -35.98 -2.10 29.81
C THR A 699 -35.63 -0.62 29.98
N VAL A 700 -35.56 0.16 28.87
CA VAL A 700 -34.97 1.51 28.87
C VAL A 700 -35.89 2.64 28.39
N ALA A 701 -37.04 2.34 27.80
CA ALA A 701 -37.91 3.34 27.17
C ALA A 701 -39.11 3.72 28.07
N ARG A 702 -39.76 4.86 27.78
CA ARG A 702 -41.02 5.25 28.46
C ARG A 702 -42.17 4.33 28.00
N PRO A 703 -43.26 4.17 28.78
CA PRO A 703 -44.40 3.36 28.37
C PRO A 703 -44.98 3.74 27.01
N VAL A 704 -45.07 5.05 26.71
CA VAL A 704 -45.55 5.54 25.41
C VAL A 704 -44.64 5.17 24.23
N ASP A 705 -43.32 5.19 24.44
CA ASP A 705 -42.33 4.81 23.43
C ASP A 705 -42.37 3.29 23.20
N CYS A 706 -42.48 2.51 24.29
CA CYS A 706 -42.66 1.06 24.23
C CYS A 706 -43.96 0.67 23.51
N ALA A 707 -45.07 1.38 23.77
CA ALA A 707 -46.34 1.18 23.06
C ALA A 707 -46.19 1.41 21.54
N MET A 708 -45.37 2.39 21.14
CA MET A 708 -45.08 2.65 19.74
C MET A 708 -44.29 1.51 19.07
N VAL A 709 -43.35 0.89 19.78
CA VAL A 709 -42.64 -0.31 19.29
C VAL A 709 -43.63 -1.45 19.07
N TYR A 710 -44.50 -1.74 20.03
CA TYR A 710 -45.52 -2.78 19.90
C TYR A 710 -46.55 -2.49 18.79
N ARG A 711 -46.93 -1.22 18.58
CA ARG A 711 -47.75 -0.83 17.41
C ARG A 711 -47.04 -1.13 16.09
N SER A 712 -45.74 -0.87 16.02
CA SER A 712 -44.94 -1.12 14.81
C SER A 712 -44.74 -2.63 14.58
N LEU A 713 -44.49 -3.40 15.63
CA LEU A 713 -44.44 -4.86 15.53
C LEU A 713 -45.79 -5.43 15.07
N ALA A 714 -46.90 -4.93 15.63
CA ALA A 714 -48.24 -5.30 15.18
C ALA A 714 -48.51 -4.90 13.72
N GLY A 715 -48.08 -3.71 13.30
CA GLY A 715 -48.19 -3.27 11.91
C GLY A 715 -47.41 -4.14 10.93
N THR A 716 -46.32 -4.76 11.38
CA THR A 716 -45.54 -5.73 10.61
C THR A 716 -46.26 -7.09 10.54
N HIS A 717 -46.72 -7.62 11.68
CA HIS A 717 -47.54 -8.84 11.72
C HIS A 717 -48.80 -8.72 10.87
N TRP A 718 -49.48 -7.58 10.88
CA TRP A 718 -50.66 -7.32 10.06
C TRP A 718 -50.36 -7.45 8.55
N ARG A 719 -49.19 -6.97 8.10
CA ARG A 719 -48.76 -7.07 6.70
C ARG A 719 -48.35 -8.49 6.30
N LEU A 720 -47.89 -9.28 7.26
CA LEU A 720 -47.63 -10.72 7.09
C LEU A 720 -48.92 -11.57 7.16
N GLY A 721 -50.08 -10.97 7.47
CA GLY A 721 -51.35 -11.69 7.64
C GLY A 721 -51.49 -12.37 9.01
N GLU A 722 -50.54 -12.16 9.93
CA GLU A 722 -50.50 -12.74 11.27
C GLU A 722 -51.36 -11.93 12.26
N TYR A 723 -52.67 -11.84 12.00
CA TYR A 723 -53.57 -10.92 12.70
C TYR A 723 -53.70 -11.19 14.20
N ASP A 724 -53.64 -12.44 14.64
CA ASP A 724 -53.70 -12.79 16.07
C ASP A 724 -52.52 -12.21 16.86
N LEU A 725 -51.31 -12.31 16.30
CA LEU A 725 -50.11 -11.71 16.87
C LEU A 725 -50.20 -10.18 16.85
N ALA A 726 -50.76 -9.59 15.79
CA ALA A 726 -50.98 -8.15 15.72
C ALA A 726 -51.93 -7.67 16.83
N VAL A 727 -53.05 -8.35 17.07
CA VAL A 727 -53.99 -8.01 18.17
C VAL A 727 -53.33 -8.15 19.54
N GLY A 728 -52.55 -9.22 19.77
CA GLY A 728 -51.82 -9.41 21.02
C GLY A 728 -50.89 -8.24 21.33
N ASN A 729 -50.10 -7.82 20.34
CA ASN A 729 -49.19 -6.67 20.45
C ASN A 729 -49.94 -5.34 20.63
N LEU A 730 -51.04 -5.12 19.90
CA LEU A 730 -51.86 -3.90 20.04
C LEU A 730 -52.52 -3.81 21.42
N ARG A 731 -53.00 -4.92 21.98
CA ARG A 731 -53.53 -4.94 23.35
C ARG A 731 -52.44 -4.62 24.38
N ARG A 732 -51.20 -5.05 24.17
CA ARG A 732 -50.06 -4.63 25.02
C ARG A 732 -49.79 -3.13 24.89
N ALA A 733 -49.79 -2.60 23.68
CA ALA A 733 -49.63 -1.16 23.42
C ALA A 733 -50.77 -0.31 24.02
N VAL A 734 -52.01 -0.80 24.04
CA VAL A 734 -53.15 -0.13 24.71
C VAL A 734 -52.86 0.00 26.19
N ARG A 735 -52.50 -1.10 26.88
CA ARG A 735 -52.20 -1.06 28.32
C ARG A 735 -51.07 -0.08 28.65
N LEU A 736 -49.97 -0.13 27.88
CA LEU A 736 -48.84 0.78 28.04
C LEU A 736 -49.21 2.25 27.80
N SER A 737 -50.12 2.52 26.87
CA SER A 737 -50.60 3.89 26.62
C SER A 737 -51.58 4.37 27.70
N GLU A 738 -52.36 3.46 28.30
CA GLU A 738 -53.27 3.78 29.40
C GLU A 738 -52.52 4.09 30.70
N GLU A 739 -51.34 3.52 30.90
CA GLU A 739 -50.43 3.83 32.02
C GLU A 739 -49.89 5.28 31.95
N ASP A 740 -49.88 5.90 30.77
CA ASP A 740 -49.43 7.27 30.56
C ASP A 740 -50.61 8.24 30.36
N HIS A 741 -50.90 9.04 31.39
CA HIS A 741 -52.00 10.02 31.36
C HIS A 741 -51.63 11.36 30.71
N SER A 742 -50.42 11.50 30.16
CA SER A 742 -50.03 12.69 29.40
C SER A 742 -50.81 12.82 28.08
N THR A 743 -50.73 14.00 27.46
CA THR A 743 -51.26 14.21 26.11
C THR A 743 -50.64 13.24 25.09
N GLU A 744 -49.34 12.92 25.23
CA GLU A 744 -48.63 11.95 24.39
C GLU A 744 -49.21 10.53 24.58
N GLY A 745 -49.43 10.10 25.82
CA GLY A 745 -50.02 8.81 26.15
C GLY A 745 -51.45 8.66 25.61
N ARG A 746 -52.28 9.69 25.74
CA ARG A 746 -53.65 9.72 25.17
C ARG A 746 -53.66 9.68 23.64
N LEU A 747 -52.75 10.40 22.98
CA LEU A 747 -52.60 10.35 21.53
C LEU A 747 -52.13 8.95 21.06
N SER A 748 -51.14 8.39 21.77
CA SER A 748 -50.67 7.02 21.55
C SER A 748 -51.79 6.00 21.72
N LEU A 749 -52.65 6.17 22.72
CA LEU A 749 -53.84 5.32 22.93
C LEU A 749 -54.80 5.42 21.75
N ALA A 750 -55.13 6.63 21.28
CA ALA A 750 -56.00 6.84 20.13
C ALA A 750 -55.48 6.14 18.87
N HIS A 751 -54.19 6.30 18.56
CA HIS A 751 -53.54 5.65 17.42
C HIS A 751 -53.49 4.13 17.57
N THR A 752 -53.26 3.62 18.77
CA THR A 752 -53.25 2.18 19.05
C THR A 752 -54.63 1.57 18.88
N LEU A 753 -55.67 2.22 19.41
CA LEU A 753 -57.07 1.78 19.28
C LEU A 753 -57.54 1.80 17.82
N HIS A 754 -57.13 2.81 17.03
CA HIS A 754 -57.37 2.83 15.59
C HIS A 754 -56.76 1.60 14.89
N ARG A 755 -55.49 1.28 15.15
CA ARG A 755 -54.82 0.10 14.57
C ARG A 755 -55.45 -1.21 15.06
N LEU A 756 -55.88 -1.27 16.32
CA LEU A 756 -56.60 -2.41 16.89
C LEU A 756 -57.93 -2.63 16.18
N GLY A 757 -58.73 -1.59 16.01
CA GLY A 757 -60.01 -1.68 15.30
C GLY A 757 -59.86 -2.12 13.84
N LEU A 758 -58.86 -1.59 13.13
CA LEU A 758 -58.52 -2.04 11.78
C LEU A 758 -58.15 -3.53 11.74
N THR A 759 -57.43 -4.02 12.75
CA THR A 759 -57.00 -5.42 12.82
C THR A 759 -58.15 -6.36 13.19
N LEU A 760 -58.99 -5.98 14.16
CA LEU A 760 -60.19 -6.73 14.55
C LEU A 760 -61.18 -6.86 13.40
N ARG A 761 -61.36 -5.79 12.61
CA ARG A 761 -62.13 -5.84 11.36
C ARG A 761 -61.60 -6.93 10.42
N LYS A 762 -60.27 -7.08 10.26
CA LYS A 762 -59.66 -8.10 9.41
C LYS A 762 -59.84 -9.53 9.93
N GLN A 763 -59.94 -9.71 11.24
CA GLN A 763 -60.32 -10.99 11.86
C GLN A 763 -61.83 -11.27 11.78
N GLY A 764 -62.65 -10.29 11.39
CA GLY A 764 -64.10 -10.41 11.36
C GLY A 764 -64.82 -10.06 12.66
N ASP A 765 -64.08 -9.68 13.72
CA ASP A 765 -64.64 -9.14 14.98
C ASP A 765 -65.06 -7.69 14.78
N ARG A 766 -66.24 -7.51 14.18
CA ARG A 766 -66.78 -6.19 13.84
C ARG A 766 -67.19 -5.40 15.08
N THR A 767 -67.73 -6.06 16.11
CA THR A 767 -68.17 -5.39 17.34
C THR A 767 -66.98 -4.80 18.09
N GLY A 768 -65.93 -5.61 18.32
CA GLY A 768 -64.71 -5.12 18.96
C GLY A 768 -64.02 -4.03 18.13
N ALA A 769 -64.11 -4.11 16.79
CA ALA A 769 -63.59 -3.07 15.92
C ALA A 769 -64.31 -1.72 16.10
N GLU A 770 -65.64 -1.72 16.15
CA GLU A 770 -66.43 -0.51 16.35
C GLU A 770 -66.22 0.12 17.72
N GLU A 771 -66.15 -0.68 18.79
CA GLU A 771 -65.85 -0.20 20.15
C GLU A 771 -64.48 0.49 20.21
N ALA A 772 -63.45 -0.14 19.64
CA ALA A 772 -62.11 0.42 19.61
C ALA A 772 -62.04 1.70 18.76
N LEU A 773 -62.68 1.72 17.59
CA LEU A 773 -62.71 2.88 16.69
C LEU A 773 -63.55 4.04 17.27
N GLY A 774 -64.65 3.76 17.96
CA GLY A 774 -65.46 4.77 18.63
C GLY A 774 -64.65 5.52 19.69
N ARG A 775 -63.97 4.78 20.57
CA ARG A 775 -63.07 5.37 21.59
C ARG A 775 -61.89 6.12 20.95
N ALA A 776 -61.34 5.61 19.84
CA ALA A 776 -60.27 6.30 19.11
C ALA A 776 -60.76 7.63 18.52
N LEU A 777 -61.97 7.67 17.93
CA LEU A 777 -62.55 8.87 17.32
C LEU A 777 -62.79 9.97 18.35
N GLU A 778 -63.32 9.61 19.52
CA GLU A 778 -63.52 10.53 20.66
C GLU A 778 -62.19 11.16 21.06
N LEU A 779 -61.15 10.34 21.29
CA LEU A 779 -59.82 10.83 21.66
C LEU A 779 -59.20 11.72 20.58
N CYS A 780 -59.28 11.33 19.29
CA CYS A 780 -58.75 12.15 18.21
C CYS A 780 -59.43 13.53 18.14
N ARG A 781 -60.74 13.60 18.35
CA ARG A 781 -61.48 14.88 18.37
C ARG A 781 -61.14 15.73 19.59
N GLU A 782 -61.08 15.13 20.77
CA GLU A 782 -60.67 15.82 22.00
C GLU A 782 -59.26 16.41 21.90
N LEU A 783 -58.35 15.68 21.26
CA LEU A 783 -56.95 16.08 21.07
C LEU A 783 -56.72 16.93 19.80
N SER A 784 -57.77 17.18 19.02
CA SER A 784 -57.69 17.86 17.72
C SER A 784 -56.72 17.20 16.71
N ASP A 785 -56.53 15.87 16.82
CA ASP A 785 -55.75 15.06 15.88
C ASP A 785 -56.57 14.77 14.62
N ARG A 786 -56.46 15.66 13.63
CA ARG A 786 -57.17 15.55 12.34
C ARG A 786 -56.71 14.35 11.51
N VAL A 787 -55.45 13.96 11.61
CA VAL A 787 -54.90 12.82 10.86
C VAL A 787 -55.51 11.52 11.41
N GLY A 788 -55.51 11.37 12.74
CA GLY A 788 -56.17 10.25 13.41
C GLY A 788 -57.67 10.21 13.16
N GLU A 789 -58.36 11.35 13.21
CA GLU A 789 -59.81 11.43 12.92
C GLU A 789 -60.14 10.91 11.52
N ALA A 790 -59.42 11.38 10.49
CA ALA A 790 -59.63 10.92 9.11
C ALA A 790 -59.36 9.42 8.96
N ALA A 791 -58.29 8.91 9.58
CA ALA A 791 -57.95 7.49 9.52
C ALA A 791 -59.03 6.61 10.17
N VAL A 792 -59.54 7.00 11.34
CA VAL A 792 -60.62 6.29 12.03
C VAL A 792 -61.92 6.31 11.22
N LEU A 793 -62.31 7.46 10.67
CA LEU A 793 -63.49 7.59 9.80
C LEU A 793 -63.39 6.71 8.55
N ASN A 794 -62.20 6.61 7.95
CA ASN A 794 -61.96 5.74 6.81
C ASN A 794 -62.18 4.26 7.16
N VAL A 795 -61.67 3.80 8.31
CA VAL A 795 -61.86 2.40 8.74
C VAL A 795 -63.33 2.12 9.07
N LEU A 796 -64.02 3.06 9.73
CA LEU A 796 -65.47 2.95 9.98
C LEU A 796 -66.29 2.90 8.68
N GLY A 797 -65.94 3.71 7.67
CA GLY A 797 -66.56 3.62 6.34
C GLY A 797 -66.29 2.29 5.64
N ALA A 798 -65.09 1.72 5.84
CA ALA A 798 -64.76 0.41 5.32
C ALA A 798 -65.50 -0.74 6.05
N ILE A 799 -65.88 -0.57 7.33
CA ILE A 799 -66.79 -1.50 8.04
C ILE A 799 -68.20 -1.44 7.46
N ASP A 800 -68.73 -0.24 7.19
CA ASP A 800 -70.04 -0.07 6.55
C ASP A 800 -70.06 -0.69 5.14
N PHE A 801 -68.96 -0.52 4.40
CA PHE A 801 -68.78 -1.17 3.11
C PHE A 801 -68.84 -2.70 3.22
N ASP A 802 -68.15 -3.29 4.20
CA ASP A 802 -68.17 -4.74 4.43
C ASP A 802 -69.56 -5.25 4.88
N ARG A 803 -70.45 -4.37 5.35
CA ARG A 803 -71.87 -4.66 5.66
C ARG A 803 -72.81 -4.50 4.46
N GLY A 804 -72.34 -3.93 3.35
CA GLY A 804 -73.18 -3.57 2.20
C GLY A 804 -73.93 -2.24 2.37
N GLU A 805 -73.63 -1.47 3.41
CA GLU A 805 -74.25 -0.17 3.68
C GLU A 805 -73.57 0.95 2.87
N HIS A 806 -73.63 0.84 1.54
CA HIS A 806 -72.82 1.66 0.62
C HIS A 806 -73.04 3.19 0.78
N GLU A 807 -74.26 3.63 1.09
CA GLU A 807 -74.57 5.05 1.35
C GLU A 807 -73.90 5.57 2.64
N GLN A 808 -73.86 4.74 3.69
CA GLN A 808 -73.24 5.11 4.95
C GLN A 808 -71.70 5.09 4.83
N ALA A 809 -71.17 4.11 4.11
CA ALA A 809 -69.76 4.04 3.75
C ALA A 809 -69.32 5.28 2.96
N LEU A 810 -70.10 5.69 1.96
CA LEU A 810 -69.83 6.89 1.15
C LEU A 810 -69.79 8.14 2.02
N ARG A 811 -70.76 8.33 2.93
CA ARG A 811 -70.76 9.47 3.87
C ARG A 811 -69.51 9.50 4.74
N ARG A 812 -69.18 8.39 5.42
CA ARG A 812 -68.01 8.35 6.32
C ARG A 812 -66.69 8.55 5.59
N CYS A 813 -66.54 7.97 4.40
CA CYS A 813 -65.34 8.17 3.59
C CYS A 813 -65.27 9.59 3.00
N ALA A 814 -66.40 10.24 2.68
CA ALA A 814 -66.43 11.64 2.27
C ALA A 814 -66.06 12.59 3.41
N ASP A 815 -66.52 12.31 4.64
CA ASP A 815 -66.10 13.04 5.84
C ASP A 815 -64.60 12.87 6.08
N ALA A 816 -64.08 11.64 6.00
CA ALA A 816 -62.64 11.36 6.08
C ALA A 816 -61.85 12.14 5.02
N LEU A 817 -62.34 12.17 3.77
CA LEU A 817 -61.72 12.91 2.68
C LEU A 817 -61.71 14.44 2.95
N GLY A 818 -62.81 14.97 3.50
CA GLY A 818 -62.91 16.37 3.88
C GLY A 818 -61.94 16.77 4.99
N VAL A 819 -61.67 15.86 5.93
CA VAL A 819 -60.69 16.07 7.02
C VAL A 819 -59.26 15.96 6.48
N VAL A 820 -58.91 14.89 5.76
CA VAL A 820 -57.53 14.63 5.31
C VAL A 820 -57.06 15.65 4.26
N LYS A 821 -57.95 16.21 3.42
CA LYS A 821 -57.60 17.31 2.50
C LYS A 821 -57.13 18.59 3.19
N ARG A 822 -57.40 18.73 4.49
CA ARG A 822 -56.93 19.86 5.32
C ARG A 822 -55.66 19.54 6.10
N THR A 823 -55.05 18.38 5.85
CA THR A 823 -53.76 17.98 6.43
C THR A 823 -52.71 17.88 5.33
N THR A 824 -51.45 17.70 5.72
CA THR A 824 -50.32 17.46 4.80
C THR A 824 -50.08 15.96 4.57
N GLU A 825 -50.95 15.11 5.10
CA GLU A 825 -50.80 13.66 5.09
C GLU A 825 -51.26 13.11 3.73
N ARG A 826 -50.34 12.46 3.01
CA ARG A 826 -50.56 11.97 1.64
C ARG A 826 -50.96 10.50 1.60
N SER A 827 -50.42 9.66 2.48
CA SER A 827 -50.66 8.20 2.41
C SER A 827 -52.07 7.84 2.85
N GLY A 828 -52.57 8.44 3.91
CA GLY A 828 -53.95 8.39 4.37
C GLY A 828 -54.92 9.05 3.40
N LEU A 829 -54.54 10.12 2.68
CA LEU A 829 -55.33 10.60 1.53
C LEU A 829 -55.51 9.49 0.48
N ALA A 830 -54.43 8.81 0.10
CA ALA A 830 -54.51 7.67 -0.82
C ALA A 830 -55.33 6.50 -0.26
N ASP A 831 -55.21 6.19 1.05
CA ASP A 831 -56.01 5.14 1.71
C ASP A 831 -57.52 5.45 1.67
N VAL A 832 -57.91 6.73 1.83
CA VAL A 832 -59.30 7.18 1.73
C VAL A 832 -59.79 7.12 0.29
N LEU A 833 -59.01 7.60 -0.67
CA LEU A 833 -59.35 7.54 -2.10
C LEU A 833 -59.52 6.10 -2.57
N PHE A 834 -58.63 5.20 -2.14
CA PHE A 834 -58.71 3.77 -2.45
C PHE A 834 -59.99 3.13 -1.88
N THR A 835 -60.37 3.48 -0.65
CA THR A 835 -61.60 2.97 -0.03
C THR A 835 -62.84 3.53 -0.72
N LEU A 836 -62.85 4.83 -1.06
CA LEU A 836 -63.92 5.44 -1.86
C LEU A 836 -64.06 4.79 -3.24
N ALA A 837 -62.96 4.50 -3.92
CA ALA A 837 -62.96 3.85 -5.23
C ALA A 837 -63.69 2.49 -5.16
N LYS A 838 -63.45 1.70 -4.11
CA LYS A 838 -64.16 0.45 -3.87
C LYS A 838 -65.66 0.65 -3.62
N VAL A 839 -66.05 1.69 -2.88
CA VAL A 839 -67.46 2.03 -2.60
C VAL A 839 -68.18 2.41 -3.89
N HIS A 840 -67.58 3.28 -4.72
CA HIS A 840 -68.13 3.67 -6.02
C HIS A 840 -68.25 2.47 -6.98
N LEU A 841 -67.23 1.60 -7.00
CA LEU A 841 -67.29 0.37 -7.81
C LEU A 841 -68.44 -0.55 -7.40
N ALA A 842 -68.68 -0.73 -6.08
CA ALA A 842 -69.82 -1.54 -5.60
C ALA A 842 -71.19 -0.91 -5.92
N ARG A 843 -71.24 0.41 -6.14
CA ARG A 843 -72.43 1.14 -6.60
C ARG A 843 -72.55 1.19 -8.14
N ALA A 844 -71.67 0.49 -8.86
CA ALA A 844 -71.56 0.50 -10.32
C ALA A 844 -71.22 1.88 -10.95
N GLU A 845 -70.66 2.80 -10.16
CA GLU A 845 -70.18 4.12 -10.57
C GLU A 845 -68.71 4.00 -11.03
N ARG A 846 -68.52 3.46 -12.23
CA ARG A 846 -67.20 3.04 -12.74
C ARG A 846 -66.26 4.20 -13.02
N ASP A 847 -66.76 5.30 -13.61
CA ASP A 847 -65.93 6.45 -14.00
C ASP A 847 -65.31 7.16 -12.79
N GLU A 848 -66.10 7.28 -11.71
CA GLU A 848 -65.65 7.79 -10.42
C GLU A 848 -64.61 6.87 -9.80
N ALA A 849 -64.84 5.55 -9.81
CA ALA A 849 -63.88 4.57 -9.29
C ALA A 849 -62.54 4.64 -10.03
N ILE A 850 -62.55 4.71 -11.37
CA ILE A 850 -61.34 4.87 -12.21
C ILE A 850 -60.56 6.12 -11.82
N THR A 851 -61.25 7.25 -11.65
CA THR A 851 -60.61 8.53 -11.28
C THR A 851 -59.93 8.42 -9.92
N LEU A 852 -60.59 7.81 -8.93
CA LEU A 852 -60.07 7.65 -7.58
C LEU A 852 -58.92 6.65 -7.51
N TYR A 853 -58.99 5.53 -8.23
CA TYR A 853 -57.89 4.56 -8.33
C TYR A 853 -56.65 5.17 -8.96
N ARG A 854 -56.81 5.95 -10.04
CA ARG A 854 -55.70 6.68 -10.68
C ARG A 854 -55.01 7.61 -9.68
N GLN A 855 -55.77 8.47 -9.01
CA GLN A 855 -55.23 9.39 -8.00
C GLN A 855 -54.53 8.66 -6.84
N ALA A 856 -55.13 7.58 -6.31
CA ALA A 856 -54.51 6.81 -5.24
C ALA A 856 -53.19 6.15 -5.70
N SER A 857 -53.16 5.58 -6.90
CA SER A 857 -51.95 4.95 -7.46
C SER A 857 -50.81 5.95 -7.69
N GLU A 858 -51.14 7.16 -8.16
CA GLU A 858 -50.17 8.24 -8.36
C GLU A 858 -49.58 8.70 -7.03
N ILE A 859 -50.41 8.86 -6.00
CA ILE A 859 -49.92 9.22 -4.67
C ILE A 859 -49.02 8.13 -4.09
N TYR A 860 -49.39 6.84 -4.17
CA TYR A 860 -48.50 5.78 -3.66
C TYR A 860 -47.17 5.69 -4.42
N ARG A 861 -47.19 5.98 -5.74
CA ARG A 861 -45.98 6.09 -6.55
C ARG A 861 -45.10 7.25 -6.09
N GLU A 862 -45.67 8.44 -5.90
CA GLU A 862 -44.97 9.61 -5.33
C GLU A 862 -44.47 9.34 -3.91
N GLN A 863 -45.14 8.45 -3.18
CA GLN A 863 -44.75 8.01 -1.84
C GLN A 863 -43.73 6.85 -1.84
N GLU A 864 -43.24 6.39 -2.99
CA GLU A 864 -42.35 5.23 -3.11
C GLU A 864 -42.82 4.00 -2.29
N ASN A 865 -44.13 3.80 -2.17
CA ASN A 865 -44.72 2.76 -1.35
C ASN A 865 -45.09 1.57 -2.24
N TRP A 866 -44.11 0.72 -2.54
CA TRP A 866 -44.25 -0.33 -3.54
C TRP A 866 -45.40 -1.30 -3.25
N PRO A 867 -45.62 -1.80 -2.00
CA PRO A 867 -46.73 -2.71 -1.74
C PRO A 867 -48.11 -2.10 -1.95
N ASN A 868 -48.29 -0.83 -1.55
CA ASN A 868 -49.59 -0.18 -1.72
C ASN A 868 -49.80 0.25 -3.18
N GLU A 869 -48.76 0.75 -3.86
CA GLU A 869 -48.83 1.05 -5.29
C GLU A 869 -49.24 -0.20 -6.08
N GLU A 870 -48.53 -1.32 -5.89
CA GLU A 870 -48.80 -2.59 -6.57
C GLU A 870 -50.24 -3.06 -6.33
N LYS A 871 -50.69 -3.07 -5.07
CA LYS A 871 -52.03 -3.52 -4.71
C LYS A 871 -53.13 -2.68 -5.35
N VAL A 872 -52.96 -1.35 -5.36
CA VAL A 872 -53.92 -0.44 -5.99
C VAL A 872 -53.94 -0.65 -7.50
N ARG A 873 -52.78 -0.80 -8.14
CA ARG A 873 -52.69 -1.01 -9.59
C ARG A 873 -53.31 -2.33 -10.04
N MET A 874 -53.14 -3.41 -9.27
CA MET A 874 -53.79 -4.69 -9.55
C MET A 874 -55.32 -4.56 -9.59
N LEU A 875 -55.90 -3.91 -8.58
CA LEU A 875 -57.34 -3.67 -8.52
C LEU A 875 -57.80 -2.66 -9.57
N PHE A 876 -56.97 -1.67 -9.89
CA PHE A 876 -57.27 -0.70 -10.93
C PHE A 876 -57.34 -1.38 -12.31
N ALA A 877 -56.41 -2.30 -12.60
CA ALA A 877 -56.45 -3.10 -13.81
C ALA A 877 -57.74 -3.93 -13.92
N ASP A 878 -58.24 -4.52 -12.83
CA ASP A 878 -59.54 -5.23 -12.82
C ASP A 878 -60.68 -4.32 -13.30
N VAL A 879 -60.70 -3.08 -12.78
CA VAL A 879 -61.75 -2.11 -13.10
C VAL A 879 -61.65 -1.66 -14.56
N LEU A 880 -60.44 -1.42 -15.07
CA LEU A 880 -60.22 -1.04 -16.47
C LEU A 880 -60.64 -2.15 -17.44
N VAL A 881 -60.35 -3.41 -17.13
CA VAL A 881 -60.86 -4.56 -17.90
C VAL A 881 -62.40 -4.57 -17.89
N SER A 882 -63.03 -4.31 -16.74
CA SER A 882 -64.50 -4.26 -16.65
C SER A 882 -65.15 -3.06 -17.38
N ALA A 883 -64.33 -2.08 -17.78
CA ALA A 883 -64.72 -0.89 -18.51
C ALA A 883 -64.25 -0.92 -19.98
N ASP A 884 -63.80 -2.07 -20.48
CA ASP A 884 -63.28 -2.29 -21.84
C ASP A 884 -62.05 -1.41 -22.20
N ASP A 885 -61.28 -0.92 -21.20
CA ASP A 885 -59.99 -0.24 -21.39
C ASP A 885 -58.83 -1.23 -21.19
N THR A 886 -58.64 -2.12 -22.16
CA THR A 886 -57.58 -3.15 -22.13
C THR A 886 -56.18 -2.54 -22.13
N ASP A 887 -55.94 -1.49 -22.91
CA ASP A 887 -54.64 -0.81 -22.99
C ASP A 887 -54.25 -0.17 -21.65
N GLY A 888 -55.22 0.43 -20.96
CA GLY A 888 -55.05 0.93 -19.60
C GLY A 888 -54.69 -0.20 -18.63
N ALA A 889 -55.44 -1.30 -18.65
CA ALA A 889 -55.17 -2.45 -17.79
C ALA A 889 -53.77 -3.04 -18.00
N VAL A 890 -53.31 -3.14 -19.26
CA VAL A 890 -51.95 -3.60 -19.60
C VAL A 890 -50.88 -2.75 -18.92
N ARG A 891 -50.99 -1.41 -19.00
CA ARG A 891 -50.00 -0.49 -18.38
C ARG A 891 -49.94 -0.65 -16.86
N GLU A 892 -51.08 -0.85 -16.22
CA GLU A 892 -51.15 -1.04 -14.77
C GLU A 892 -50.51 -2.36 -14.33
N LEU A 893 -50.75 -3.46 -15.07
CA LEU A 893 -50.15 -4.77 -14.80
C LEU A 893 -48.64 -4.80 -15.06
N GLU A 894 -48.16 -4.14 -16.12
CA GLU A 894 -46.72 -4.01 -16.40
C GLU A 894 -45.99 -3.32 -15.24
N ARG A 895 -46.56 -2.23 -14.72
CA ARG A 895 -46.01 -1.55 -13.55
C ARG A 895 -46.05 -2.42 -12.30
N ALA A 896 -47.13 -3.19 -12.10
CA ALA A 896 -47.23 -4.14 -10.98
C ALA A 896 -46.17 -5.25 -11.05
N ILE A 897 -45.84 -5.75 -12.25
CA ILE A 897 -44.76 -6.73 -12.45
C ILE A 897 -43.41 -6.15 -12.00
N VAL A 898 -43.06 -4.94 -12.45
CA VAL A 898 -41.81 -4.29 -12.05
C VAL A 898 -41.71 -4.16 -10.52
N LEU A 899 -42.80 -3.73 -9.87
CA LEU A 899 -42.83 -3.61 -8.40
C LEU A 899 -42.68 -4.97 -7.72
N ARG A 900 -43.34 -6.03 -8.20
CA ARG A 900 -43.19 -7.39 -7.63
C ARG A 900 -41.76 -7.92 -7.81
N GLU A 901 -41.11 -7.66 -8.94
CA GLU A 901 -39.70 -8.02 -9.16
C GLU A 901 -38.77 -7.32 -8.16
N LEU A 902 -38.97 -6.01 -7.95
CA LEU A 902 -38.23 -5.23 -6.95
C LEU A 902 -38.47 -5.74 -5.51
N MET A 903 -39.65 -6.30 -5.23
CA MET A 903 -40.04 -6.87 -3.92
C MET A 903 -39.73 -8.37 -3.77
N GLY A 904 -38.82 -8.95 -4.57
CA GLY A 904 -38.38 -10.34 -4.42
C GLY A 904 -39.09 -11.35 -5.33
N GLY A 905 -39.88 -10.90 -6.30
CA GLY A 905 -40.38 -11.71 -7.41
C GLY A 905 -41.58 -12.62 -7.11
N GLU A 906 -42.13 -12.58 -5.89
CA GLU A 906 -43.29 -13.39 -5.54
C GLU A 906 -44.52 -13.01 -6.38
N GLY A 907 -45.19 -14.01 -6.97
CA GLY A 907 -46.41 -13.80 -7.75
C GLY A 907 -46.20 -13.10 -9.10
N VAL A 908 -44.96 -12.87 -9.56
CA VAL A 908 -44.70 -12.25 -10.88
C VAL A 908 -45.27 -13.10 -12.02
N ARG A 909 -45.12 -14.43 -11.95
CA ARG A 909 -45.63 -15.35 -12.98
C ARG A 909 -47.15 -15.23 -13.17
N GLU A 910 -47.89 -15.16 -12.08
CA GLU A 910 -49.36 -15.01 -12.11
C GLU A 910 -49.79 -13.72 -12.83
N VAL A 911 -49.10 -12.60 -12.54
CA VAL A 911 -49.40 -11.32 -13.20
C VAL A 911 -49.01 -11.34 -14.68
N ARG A 912 -47.91 -12.04 -15.04
CA ARG A 912 -47.51 -12.21 -16.44
C ARG A 912 -48.51 -13.06 -17.23
N GLU A 913 -48.96 -14.19 -16.67
CA GLU A 913 -50.00 -15.02 -17.29
C GLU A 913 -51.29 -14.22 -17.51
N ARG A 914 -51.65 -13.38 -16.52
CA ARG A 914 -52.80 -12.49 -16.64
C ARG A 914 -52.61 -11.40 -17.71
N LEU A 915 -51.43 -10.82 -17.78
CA LEU A 915 -51.07 -9.82 -18.81
C LEU A 915 -51.10 -10.44 -20.21
N GLU A 916 -50.59 -11.67 -20.37
CA GLU A 916 -50.63 -12.42 -21.63
C GLU A 916 -52.07 -12.74 -22.05
N GLY A 917 -52.96 -13.03 -21.12
CA GLY A 917 -54.37 -13.27 -21.43
C GLY A 917 -55.17 -12.03 -21.86
N LEU A 918 -54.62 -10.82 -21.65
CA LEU A 918 -55.22 -9.55 -22.08
C LEU A 918 -54.66 -9.04 -23.42
N ARG A 919 -53.50 -9.57 -23.84
CA ARG A 919 -52.87 -9.28 -25.14
C ARG A 919 -53.37 -10.25 -26.20
#